data_AF-A0A2J7Q0D3-F1
#
_entry.id   AF-A0A2J7Q0D3-F1
#
_cell.length_a   1.000
_cell.length_b   1.000
_cell.length_c   1.000
_cell.angle_alpha   90.00
_cell.angle_beta   90.00
_cell.angle_gamma   90.00
#
_symmetry.space_group_name_H-M   'P 1'
#
loop_
_entity.id
_entity.type
_entity.pdbx_description
1 polymer ?
#
loop_
_entity_poly.entity_id
_entity_poly.type
_entity_poly.pdbx_seq_one_letter_code
_entity_poly.pdbx_strand_id
1 'polypeptide(L)'
;MVLSAWELTEKTEMCSDLTERVLLYLDGHERVDTLHLAVLFRVDHQKVIGAVKSLQAVGDLVSVEQMVHKEWKLTDEGRKVAENGSHEAIVYKAVPLQGILLSDLTNNVPDLKIGFSKAMSYGWIKVTKQGKDSLVTRKVESITDVVQEHLRDILTDNSSQVDDEHKQVYCKRKLLQELTIRSYQLTKGKDFTISVEKAQSDLTVEMVASGSWREEKFKPYNLDALGAPLNCGHLHPLLRLRAEFRQIFLEMGFTEMPTNNYIENSFWNFDALFQPQQHPARDAHDTFFISNPQISSHFPPEYLQKVKQVHSKGGYGSQGYGCDWKIEEAQKNLLRTHTTAVSARMLYLLAKEGFKPSKYFSIDRVFRNETLDATHLAEFHQVEGVIADYSLTLGDLIGTLYEFFNKLGITKLQFKPAYNPYTEPSMEVFCYHAGLGKWIEVGNSGIFRPEMLLPMGLPEDVNVIAWGLSLERPTMIKYGLNNIRDLVGAKIDLQMVHNSPLCRLEKNGTLGTDVIQMLEQRWTSILSQLQALHTELQELQISSDKLPGPSDKNIEFVILSDPNHPPYSVIILLKVLTGRYKIEILSHVHSSISLVPSELQSFLNGLLNSSSGSRCIKVTLIWKKVGKDPLLIQCPMNNGTIAGEVNISRYLNRLLEQRPNPVLVYESKGEFYAGQVDMWLDSIYKSVTHGSKDMHLDIMPSISAVLVKQDWLIHSVSIADICFWSSLKQNPCLINFNSNLKKWFEKCQHIWFT
;
A
#
# COMPACT_ATOMS: atom_id res chain seq x y z
N MET A 1 -31.37 -53.82 26.58
CA MET A 1 -30.67 -54.67 27.55
C MET A 1 -30.24 -53.78 28.69
N VAL A 2 -30.89 -53.90 29.85
CA VAL A 2 -30.54 -53.12 31.05
C VAL A 2 -29.31 -53.80 31.65
N LEU A 3 -28.13 -53.20 31.47
CA LEU A 3 -26.91 -53.65 32.15
C LEU A 3 -27.11 -53.43 33.65
N SER A 4 -26.67 -54.40 34.44
CA SER A 4 -26.76 -54.32 35.90
C SER A 4 -25.88 -53.17 36.43
N ALA A 5 -26.24 -52.56 37.56
CA ALA A 5 -25.49 -51.44 38.14
C ALA A 5 -24.01 -51.78 38.43
N TRP A 6 -23.67 -53.06 38.55
CA TRP A 6 -22.31 -53.57 38.71
C TRP A 6 -21.48 -53.56 37.41
N GLU A 7 -22.08 -53.87 36.25
CA GLU A 7 -21.40 -53.87 34.95
C GLU A 7 -21.09 -52.44 34.45
N LEU A 8 -21.89 -51.47 34.85
CA LEU A 8 -21.67 -50.04 34.55
C LEU A 8 -20.46 -49.48 35.31
N THR A 9 -20.24 -49.91 36.56
CA THR A 9 -19.08 -49.52 37.38
C THR A 9 -17.76 -50.12 36.86
N GLU A 10 -17.75 -51.38 36.41
CA GLU A 10 -16.55 -51.98 35.81
C GLU A 10 -16.16 -51.33 34.48
N LYS A 11 -17.14 -51.01 33.61
CA LYS A 11 -16.88 -50.32 32.33
C LYS A 11 -16.40 -48.87 32.51
N THR A 12 -16.85 -48.17 33.55
CA THR A 12 -16.37 -46.80 33.83
C THR A 12 -14.97 -46.77 34.43
N GLU A 13 -14.45 -47.87 34.98
CA GLU A 13 -13.05 -47.98 35.43
C GLU A 13 -12.09 -48.37 34.30
N MET A 14 -12.56 -49.08 33.26
CA MET A 14 -11.72 -49.53 32.12
C MET A 14 -11.45 -48.47 31.03
N CYS A 15 -12.19 -47.35 31.02
CA CYS A 15 -12.05 -46.31 29.99
C CYS A 15 -10.99 -45.27 30.39
N SER A 16 -9.99 -45.02 29.53
CA SER A 16 -8.86 -44.13 29.84
C SER A 16 -9.17 -42.63 29.72
N ASP A 17 -10.18 -42.25 28.93
CA ASP A 17 -10.53 -40.84 28.71
C ASP A 17 -11.61 -40.37 29.70
N LEU A 18 -11.36 -39.24 30.38
CA LEU A 18 -12.24 -38.72 31.43
C LEU A 18 -13.57 -38.20 30.87
N THR A 19 -13.57 -37.69 29.64
CA THR A 19 -14.78 -37.24 28.91
C THR A 19 -15.74 -38.38 28.62
N GLU A 20 -15.23 -39.52 28.12
CA GLU A 20 -16.02 -40.72 27.87
C GLU A 20 -16.57 -41.32 29.17
N ARG A 21 -15.79 -41.33 30.26
CA ARG A 21 -16.28 -41.75 31.58
C ARG A 21 -17.44 -40.90 32.09
N VAL A 22 -17.38 -39.58 31.89
CA VAL A 22 -18.46 -38.64 32.24
C VAL A 22 -19.71 -38.93 31.39
N LEU A 23 -19.56 -39.14 30.08
CA LEU A 23 -20.68 -39.47 29.17
C LEU A 23 -21.32 -40.81 29.50
N LEU A 24 -20.52 -41.86 29.76
CA LEU A 24 -21.00 -43.18 30.18
C LEU A 24 -21.79 -43.12 31.48
N TYR A 25 -21.31 -42.35 32.46
CA TYR A 25 -22.00 -42.20 33.73
C TYR A 25 -23.29 -41.39 33.60
N LEU A 26 -23.28 -40.32 32.77
CA LEU A 26 -24.46 -39.52 32.46
C LEU A 26 -25.48 -40.30 31.61
N ASP A 27 -25.08 -41.34 30.88
CA ASP A 27 -26.04 -42.18 30.15
C ASP A 27 -26.97 -42.95 31.12
N GLY A 28 -26.43 -43.38 32.27
CA GLY A 28 -27.20 -44.07 33.30
C GLY A 28 -27.97 -43.16 34.27
N HIS A 29 -27.78 -41.84 34.24
CA HIS A 29 -28.30 -40.91 35.26
C HIS A 29 -28.87 -39.63 34.62
N GLU A 30 -30.05 -39.18 35.06
CA GLU A 30 -30.68 -37.96 34.51
C GLU A 30 -29.95 -36.67 34.89
N ARG A 31 -29.43 -36.59 36.12
CA ARG A 31 -28.72 -35.43 36.66
C ARG A 31 -27.48 -35.86 37.42
N VAL A 32 -26.35 -35.20 37.14
CA VAL A 32 -25.07 -35.54 37.76
C VAL A 32 -24.33 -34.26 38.15
N ASP A 33 -23.86 -34.16 39.39
CA ASP A 33 -23.03 -33.03 39.85
C ASP A 33 -21.53 -33.35 39.72
N THR A 34 -20.73 -32.37 39.31
CA THR A 34 -19.29 -32.55 39.11
C THR A 34 -18.49 -32.82 40.40
N LEU A 35 -18.95 -32.38 41.57
CA LEU A 35 -18.32 -32.73 42.86
C LEU A 35 -18.54 -34.21 43.17
N HIS A 36 -19.72 -34.75 42.88
CA HIS A 36 -20.00 -36.19 43.02
C HIS A 36 -19.14 -37.02 42.07
N LEU A 37 -18.98 -36.57 40.82
CA LEU A 37 -18.10 -37.21 39.85
C LEU A 37 -16.63 -37.19 40.26
N ALA A 38 -16.15 -36.09 40.85
CA ALA A 38 -14.79 -35.98 41.35
C ALA A 38 -14.49 -37.04 42.42
N VAL A 39 -15.43 -37.24 43.36
CA VAL A 39 -15.33 -38.26 44.40
C VAL A 39 -15.42 -39.67 43.81
N LEU A 40 -16.39 -39.92 42.91
CA LEU A 40 -16.61 -41.23 42.30
C LEU A 40 -15.42 -41.68 41.46
N PHE A 41 -14.89 -40.80 40.61
CA PHE A 41 -13.78 -41.11 39.72
C PHE A 41 -12.42 -41.04 40.42
N ARG A 42 -12.36 -40.56 41.67
CA ARG A 42 -11.14 -40.29 42.44
C ARG A 42 -10.18 -39.37 41.71
N VAL A 43 -10.71 -38.33 41.08
CA VAL A 43 -9.95 -37.34 40.30
C VAL A 43 -10.20 -35.96 40.88
N ASP A 44 -9.19 -35.11 40.86
CA ASP A 44 -9.32 -33.69 41.23
C ASP A 44 -10.47 -33.01 40.46
N HIS A 45 -11.28 -32.23 41.18
CA HIS A 45 -12.47 -31.55 40.65
C HIS A 45 -12.15 -30.67 39.44
N GLN A 46 -10.95 -30.05 39.37
CA GLN A 46 -10.57 -29.21 38.22
C GLN A 46 -10.43 -30.01 36.93
N LYS A 47 -9.98 -31.27 37.01
CA LYS A 47 -9.88 -32.14 35.82
C LYS A 47 -11.26 -32.54 35.30
N VAL A 48 -12.21 -32.81 36.21
CA VAL A 48 -13.60 -33.09 35.85
C VAL A 48 -14.25 -31.86 35.21
N ILE A 49 -14.03 -30.66 35.76
CA ILE A 49 -14.47 -29.41 35.14
C ILE A 49 -13.86 -29.23 33.74
N GLY A 50 -12.57 -29.52 33.57
CA GLY A 50 -11.90 -29.45 32.27
C GLY A 50 -12.51 -30.40 31.23
N ALA A 51 -12.86 -31.63 31.64
CA ALA A 51 -13.55 -32.58 30.78
C ALA A 51 -14.97 -32.11 30.41
N VAL A 52 -15.74 -31.61 31.37
CA VAL A 52 -17.09 -31.06 31.13
C VAL A 52 -17.06 -29.88 30.16
N LYS A 53 -16.12 -28.93 30.33
CA LYS A 53 -15.96 -27.81 29.39
C LYS A 53 -15.57 -28.28 27.98
N SER A 54 -14.78 -29.33 27.89
CA SER A 54 -14.43 -29.94 26.60
C SER A 54 -15.66 -30.53 25.94
N LEU A 55 -16.52 -31.24 26.68
CA LEU A 55 -17.80 -31.77 26.19
C LEU A 55 -18.78 -30.67 25.77
N GLN A 56 -18.86 -29.58 26.53
CA GLN A 56 -19.66 -28.40 26.19
C GLN A 56 -19.20 -27.71 24.90
N ALA A 57 -17.91 -27.80 24.57
CA ALA A 57 -17.37 -27.24 23.32
C ALA A 57 -17.75 -28.07 22.08
N VAL A 58 -18.20 -29.32 22.24
CA VAL A 58 -18.62 -30.21 21.14
C VAL A 58 -20.11 -30.02 20.80
N GLY A 59 -20.67 -28.82 21.02
CA GLY A 59 -22.07 -28.49 20.72
C GLY A 59 -23.04 -28.85 21.86
N ASP A 60 -24.31 -29.12 21.52
CA ASP A 60 -25.41 -29.41 22.47
C ASP A 60 -25.38 -30.87 22.99
N LEU A 61 -24.17 -31.41 23.24
CA LEU A 61 -23.95 -32.79 23.68
C LEU A 61 -24.36 -33.00 25.15
N VAL A 62 -24.04 -32.03 26.01
CA VAL A 62 -24.35 -32.02 27.45
C VAL A 62 -24.83 -30.63 27.84
N SER A 63 -25.97 -30.55 28.53
CA SER A 63 -26.47 -29.30 29.11
C SER A 63 -25.90 -29.13 30.52
N VAL A 64 -25.30 -27.96 30.77
CA VAL A 64 -24.50 -27.67 31.96
C VAL A 64 -25.09 -26.47 32.69
N GLU A 65 -25.55 -26.66 33.92
CA GLU A 65 -26.01 -25.59 34.81
C GLU A 65 -24.96 -25.36 35.91
N GLN A 66 -24.57 -24.09 36.13
CA GLN A 66 -23.56 -23.77 37.13
C GLN A 66 -24.19 -23.63 38.52
N MET A 67 -23.67 -24.39 39.49
CA MET A 67 -24.07 -24.33 40.89
C MET A 67 -22.97 -23.67 41.73
N VAL A 68 -23.39 -22.88 42.73
CA VAL A 68 -22.48 -22.13 43.60
C VAL A 68 -22.73 -22.53 45.05
N HIS A 69 -21.75 -23.21 45.65
CA HIS A 69 -21.72 -23.56 47.05
C HIS A 69 -20.84 -22.55 47.81
N LYS A 70 -21.38 -21.97 48.87
CA LYS A 70 -20.68 -21.02 49.72
C LYS A 70 -20.42 -21.67 51.07
N GLU A 71 -19.15 -21.84 51.40
CA GLU A 71 -18.71 -22.34 52.71
C GLU A 71 -17.85 -21.30 53.39
N TRP A 72 -18.03 -21.13 54.69
CA TRP A 72 -17.24 -20.21 55.49
C TRP A 72 -16.09 -20.97 56.14
N LYS A 73 -14.85 -20.57 55.88
CA LYS A 73 -13.66 -21.18 56.46
C LYS A 73 -12.86 -20.16 57.25
N LEU A 74 -12.41 -20.55 58.44
CA LEU A 74 -11.50 -19.73 59.24
C LEU A 74 -10.12 -19.65 58.57
N THR A 75 -9.53 -18.46 58.58
CA THR A 75 -8.13 -18.27 58.19
C THR A 75 -7.20 -18.77 59.30
N ASP A 76 -5.90 -18.91 59.03
CA ASP A 76 -4.93 -19.30 60.06
C ASP A 76 -4.90 -18.32 61.24
N GLU A 77 -5.13 -17.03 60.97
CA GLU A 77 -5.27 -15.99 61.99
C GLU A 77 -6.60 -16.11 62.74
N GLY A 78 -7.70 -16.38 62.04
CA GLY A 78 -9.01 -16.65 62.65
C GLY A 78 -9.01 -17.85 63.58
N ARG A 79 -8.28 -18.92 63.23
CA ARG A 79 -8.09 -20.10 64.09
C ARG A 79 -7.34 -19.72 65.37
N LYS A 80 -6.26 -18.94 65.26
CA LYS A 80 -5.52 -18.43 66.44
C LYS A 80 -6.39 -17.56 67.34
N VAL A 81 -7.28 -16.75 66.77
CA VAL A 81 -8.22 -15.92 67.53
C VAL A 81 -9.28 -16.77 68.23
N ALA A 82 -9.81 -17.80 67.56
CA ALA A 82 -10.75 -18.74 68.16
C ALA A 82 -10.13 -19.48 69.38
N GLU A 83 -8.85 -19.83 69.28
CA GLU A 83 -8.12 -20.53 70.36
C GLU A 83 -7.70 -19.57 71.50
N ASN A 84 -7.02 -18.46 71.19
CA ASN A 84 -6.32 -17.62 72.17
C ASN A 84 -7.05 -16.32 72.58
N GLY A 85 -8.08 -15.91 71.82
CA GLY A 85 -8.84 -14.68 72.04
C GLY A 85 -8.60 -13.66 70.93
N SER A 86 -9.49 -12.68 70.80
CA SER A 86 -9.33 -11.58 69.85
C SER A 86 -8.17 -10.67 70.23
N HIS A 87 -7.56 -10.04 69.23
CA HIS A 87 -6.42 -9.14 69.42
C HIS A 87 -6.75 -8.03 70.44
N GLU A 88 -7.96 -7.50 70.44
CA GLU A 88 -8.45 -6.52 71.42
C GLU A 88 -8.59 -7.10 72.84
N ALA A 89 -9.04 -8.36 72.98
CA ALA A 89 -9.16 -9.02 74.27
C ALA A 89 -7.79 -9.39 74.85
N ILE A 90 -6.83 -9.78 74.00
CA ILE A 90 -5.43 -10.03 74.39
C ILE A 90 -4.79 -8.73 74.91
N VAL A 91 -4.97 -7.61 74.20
CA VAL A 91 -4.47 -6.30 74.64
C VAL A 91 -5.10 -5.88 75.97
N TYR A 92 -6.41 -6.07 76.15
CA TYR A 92 -7.07 -5.79 77.43
C TYR A 92 -6.50 -6.64 78.57
N LYS A 93 -6.32 -7.95 78.35
CA LYS A 93 -5.72 -8.87 79.34
C LYS A 93 -4.28 -8.48 79.71
N ALA A 94 -3.51 -7.96 78.76
CA ALA A 94 -2.13 -7.53 78.98
C ALA A 94 -1.98 -6.21 79.77
N VAL A 95 -3.02 -5.37 79.85
CA VAL A 95 -2.99 -4.12 80.63
C VAL A 95 -3.38 -4.40 82.09
N PRO A 96 -2.52 -4.26 83.11
CA PRO A 96 -2.89 -4.43 84.52
C PRO A 96 -3.74 -3.25 85.04
N LEU A 97 -4.40 -3.42 86.20
CA LEU A 97 -5.26 -2.38 86.81
C LEU A 97 -4.51 -1.07 87.10
N GLN A 98 -3.25 -1.18 87.54
CA GLN A 98 -2.34 -0.05 87.77
C GLN A 98 -1.88 0.68 86.48
N GLY A 99 -2.23 0.16 85.30
CA GLY A 99 -1.79 0.69 84.01
C GLY A 99 -0.40 0.22 83.60
N ILE A 100 -0.10 0.33 82.30
CA ILE A 100 1.19 -0.03 81.70
C ILE A 100 1.61 1.03 80.68
N LEU A 101 2.91 1.28 80.56
CA LEU A 101 3.45 2.18 79.55
C LEU A 101 3.26 1.59 78.15
N LEU A 102 2.96 2.43 77.17
CA LEU A 102 2.72 2.00 75.79
C LEU A 102 3.96 1.33 75.16
N SER A 103 5.16 1.77 75.54
CA SER A 103 6.44 1.16 75.14
C SER A 103 6.57 -0.28 75.63
N ASP A 104 6.25 -0.56 76.89
CA ASP A 104 6.30 -1.91 77.48
C ASP A 104 5.21 -2.83 76.92
N LEU A 105 4.04 -2.27 76.58
CA LEU A 105 2.96 -3.00 75.94
C LEU A 105 3.36 -3.47 74.52
N THR A 106 4.13 -2.66 73.81
CA THR A 106 4.59 -2.95 72.44
C THR A 106 5.56 -4.13 72.38
N ASN A 107 6.34 -4.35 73.44
CA ASN A 107 7.30 -5.44 73.52
C ASN A 107 6.67 -6.78 73.91
N ASN A 108 5.52 -6.77 74.60
CA ASN A 108 4.93 -7.97 75.20
C ASN A 108 3.76 -8.57 74.40
N VAL A 109 3.14 -7.80 73.49
CA VAL A 109 1.97 -8.26 72.72
C VAL A 109 2.25 -8.19 71.22
N PRO A 110 2.33 -9.34 70.51
CA PRO A 110 2.40 -9.36 69.05
C PRO A 110 1.14 -8.75 68.43
N ASP A 111 1.29 -8.04 67.31
CA ASP A 111 0.21 -7.34 66.59
C ASP A 111 -0.57 -6.28 67.41
N LEU A 112 0.09 -5.69 68.41
CA LEU A 112 -0.47 -4.69 69.32
C LEU A 112 -1.28 -3.61 68.61
N LYS A 113 -0.79 -3.08 67.48
CA LYS A 113 -1.41 -1.95 66.77
C LYS A 113 -2.86 -2.23 66.34
N ILE A 114 -3.16 -3.48 65.97
CA ILE A 114 -4.48 -3.90 65.48
C ILE A 114 -5.46 -4.04 66.66
N GLY A 115 -5.04 -4.74 67.73
CA GLY A 115 -5.84 -4.92 68.94
C GLY A 115 -6.05 -3.62 69.73
N PHE A 116 -5.04 -2.75 69.80
CA PHE A 116 -5.06 -1.50 70.56
C PHE A 116 -6.07 -0.50 70.02
N SER A 117 -6.10 -0.29 68.69
CA SER A 117 -7.06 0.62 68.05
C SER A 117 -8.50 0.17 68.28
N LYS A 118 -8.74 -1.15 68.29
CA LYS A 118 -10.08 -1.71 68.42
C LYS A 118 -10.54 -1.71 69.88
N ALA A 119 -9.66 -2.07 70.82
CA ALA A 119 -9.91 -1.94 72.26
C ALA A 119 -10.19 -0.49 72.68
N MET A 120 -9.53 0.49 72.06
CA MET A 120 -9.86 1.92 72.22
C MET A 120 -11.25 2.26 71.67
N SER A 121 -11.60 1.77 70.48
CA SER A 121 -12.91 2.02 69.85
C SER A 121 -14.09 1.41 70.62
N TYR A 122 -13.89 0.24 71.26
CA TYR A 122 -14.87 -0.37 72.15
C TYR A 122 -14.88 0.23 73.56
N GLY A 123 -13.98 1.18 73.84
CA GLY A 123 -13.88 1.84 75.14
C GLY A 123 -13.39 0.95 76.27
N TRP A 124 -12.65 -0.12 75.97
CA TRP A 124 -12.12 -1.06 76.96
C TRP A 124 -10.88 -0.52 77.69
N ILE A 125 -10.09 0.30 76.99
CA ILE A 125 -8.85 0.92 77.50
C ILE A 125 -8.89 2.45 77.34
N LYS A 126 -8.11 3.17 78.15
CA LYS A 126 -7.96 4.63 78.13
C LYS A 126 -6.47 4.99 78.14
N VAL A 127 -6.11 5.99 77.34
CA VAL A 127 -4.73 6.49 77.29
C VAL A 127 -4.63 7.85 77.97
N THR A 128 -3.68 8.01 78.88
CA THR A 128 -3.38 9.27 79.58
C THR A 128 -1.93 9.65 79.32
N LYS A 129 -1.67 10.89 78.89
CA LYS A 129 -0.30 11.36 78.62
C LYS A 129 0.43 11.61 79.95
N GLN A 130 1.55 10.91 80.18
CA GLN A 130 2.47 11.17 81.29
C GLN A 130 3.87 11.44 80.73
N GLY A 131 4.20 12.72 80.55
CA GLY A 131 5.53 13.14 80.07
C GLY A 131 5.81 12.70 78.63
N LYS A 132 6.97 12.07 78.39
CA LYS A 132 7.42 11.64 77.05
C LYS A 132 6.72 10.37 76.53
N ASP A 133 5.99 9.65 77.38
CA ASP A 133 5.33 8.39 77.02
C ASP A 133 3.87 8.36 77.48
N SER A 134 3.06 7.46 76.92
CA SER A 134 1.62 7.39 77.19
C SER A 134 1.28 6.20 78.08
N LEU A 135 0.52 6.43 79.17
CA LEU A 135 0.06 5.39 80.09
C LEU A 135 -1.30 4.84 79.63
N VAL A 136 -1.40 3.52 79.48
CA VAL A 136 -2.62 2.81 79.09
C VAL A 136 -3.23 2.17 80.32
N THR A 137 -4.48 2.49 80.63
CA THR A 137 -5.24 1.90 81.76
C THR A 137 -6.52 1.23 81.27
N ARG A 138 -7.03 0.25 82.02
CA ARG A 138 -8.35 -0.33 81.76
C ARG A 138 -9.45 0.66 82.14
N LYS A 139 -10.48 0.79 81.29
CA LYS A 139 -11.66 1.63 81.57
C LYS A 139 -12.83 0.81 82.13
N VAL A 140 -12.87 -0.49 81.84
CA VAL A 140 -13.90 -1.44 82.30
C VAL A 140 -13.25 -2.59 83.09
N GLU A 141 -13.97 -3.14 84.07
CA GLU A 141 -13.46 -4.21 84.96
C GLU A 141 -13.46 -5.61 84.33
N SER A 142 -14.37 -5.87 83.38
CA SER A 142 -14.46 -7.10 82.60
C SER A 142 -14.89 -6.83 81.16
N ILE A 143 -14.58 -7.75 80.25
CA ILE A 143 -14.97 -7.71 78.83
C ILE A 143 -15.56 -9.06 78.41
N THR A 144 -16.43 -9.05 77.40
CA THR A 144 -16.90 -10.24 76.69
C THR A 144 -16.28 -10.28 75.30
N ASP A 145 -15.62 -11.39 74.96
CA ASP A 145 -14.94 -11.55 73.66
C ASP A 145 -15.87 -12.18 72.63
N VAL A 146 -16.86 -11.40 72.20
CA VAL A 146 -17.88 -11.81 71.21
C VAL A 146 -17.24 -12.30 69.91
N VAL A 147 -16.08 -11.75 69.54
CA VAL A 147 -15.35 -12.16 68.33
C VAL A 147 -14.80 -13.57 68.48
N GLN A 148 -14.24 -13.91 69.64
CA GLN A 148 -13.77 -15.28 69.90
C GLN A 148 -14.93 -16.29 69.95
N GLU A 149 -16.06 -15.93 70.58
CA GLU A 149 -17.25 -16.78 70.64
C GLU A 149 -17.78 -17.08 69.23
N HIS A 150 -17.99 -16.06 68.40
CA HIS A 150 -18.48 -16.25 67.02
C HIS A 150 -17.51 -17.09 66.15
N LEU A 151 -16.19 -16.92 66.29
CA LEU A 151 -15.24 -17.75 65.54
C LEU A 151 -15.17 -19.19 66.05
N ARG A 152 -15.44 -19.46 67.34
CA ARG A 152 -15.58 -20.82 67.88
C ARG A 152 -16.86 -21.50 67.41
N ASP A 153 -17.96 -20.76 67.32
CA ASP A 153 -19.22 -21.28 66.79
C ASP A 153 -19.09 -21.65 65.30
N ILE A 154 -18.33 -20.86 64.54
CA ILE A 154 -17.96 -21.19 63.15
C ILE A 154 -17.02 -22.39 63.07
N LEU A 155 -16.13 -22.59 64.03
CA LEU A 155 -15.22 -23.75 64.09
C LEU A 155 -15.94 -25.07 64.43
N THR A 156 -17.05 -24.99 65.17
CA THR A 156 -17.83 -26.15 65.65
C THR A 156 -19.05 -26.47 64.76
N ASP A 157 -19.05 -26.00 63.51
CA ASP A 157 -20.12 -26.17 62.51
C ASP A 157 -21.48 -25.54 62.86
N ASN A 158 -21.55 -24.70 63.91
CA ASN A 158 -22.73 -23.89 64.26
C ASN A 158 -22.74 -22.52 63.55
N SER A 159 -22.27 -22.48 62.30
CA SER A 159 -22.11 -21.24 61.51
C SER A 159 -23.42 -20.48 61.24
N SER A 160 -24.58 -21.11 61.42
CA SER A 160 -25.91 -20.51 61.30
C SER A 160 -26.32 -19.63 62.49
N GLN A 161 -25.59 -19.68 63.62
CA GLN A 161 -25.86 -18.83 64.79
C GLN A 161 -25.20 -17.44 64.70
N VAL A 162 -24.24 -17.26 63.78
CA VAL A 162 -23.61 -15.96 63.49
C VAL A 162 -24.30 -15.34 62.28
N ASP A 163 -24.79 -14.12 62.44
CA ASP A 163 -25.42 -13.33 61.39
C ASP A 163 -24.42 -12.90 60.30
N ASP A 164 -24.94 -12.68 59.10
CA ASP A 164 -24.13 -12.38 57.92
C ASP A 164 -23.40 -11.02 58.02
N GLU A 165 -23.92 -10.07 58.79
CA GLU A 165 -23.23 -8.79 59.04
C GLU A 165 -21.92 -9.01 59.81
N HIS A 166 -21.94 -9.82 60.87
CA HIS A 166 -20.73 -10.15 61.63
C HIS A 166 -19.75 -10.98 60.80
N LYS A 167 -20.21 -11.94 59.99
CA LYS A 167 -19.35 -12.70 59.06
C LYS A 167 -18.61 -11.79 58.07
N GLN A 168 -19.29 -10.78 57.50
CA GLN A 168 -18.66 -9.80 56.62
C GLN A 168 -17.61 -8.94 57.35
N VAL A 169 -17.87 -8.56 58.61
CA VAL A 169 -16.90 -7.86 59.45
C VAL A 169 -15.66 -8.74 59.69
N TYR A 170 -15.83 -10.04 59.94
CA TYR A 170 -14.70 -10.97 60.12
C TYR A 170 -13.91 -11.20 58.84
N CYS A 171 -14.55 -11.18 57.67
CA CYS A 171 -13.85 -11.18 56.39
C CYS A 171 -13.02 -9.91 56.17
N LYS A 172 -13.57 -8.72 56.46
CA LYS A 172 -12.80 -7.46 56.40
C LYS A 172 -11.59 -7.47 57.35
N ARG A 173 -11.70 -8.20 58.46
CA ARG A 173 -10.62 -8.39 59.44
C ARG A 173 -9.66 -9.53 59.09
N LYS A 174 -9.84 -10.23 57.96
CA LYS A 174 -9.06 -11.41 57.54
C LYS A 174 -9.09 -12.59 58.52
N LEU A 175 -10.11 -12.68 59.38
CA LEU A 175 -10.30 -13.78 60.33
C LEU A 175 -11.15 -14.92 59.72
N LEU A 176 -12.01 -14.57 58.76
CA LEU A 176 -12.88 -15.50 58.06
C LEU A 176 -12.69 -15.34 56.55
N GLN A 177 -12.79 -16.42 55.80
CA GLN A 177 -12.78 -16.41 54.34
C GLN A 177 -13.99 -17.16 53.81
N GLU A 178 -14.71 -16.55 52.88
CA GLU A 178 -15.78 -17.22 52.12
C GLU A 178 -15.12 -18.04 51.00
N LEU A 179 -15.25 -19.37 51.07
CA LEU A 179 -14.89 -20.28 50.00
C LEU A 179 -16.10 -20.49 49.11
N THR A 180 -16.01 -19.98 47.88
CA THR A 180 -17.02 -20.22 46.86
C THR A 180 -16.58 -21.41 46.01
N ILE A 181 -17.17 -22.57 46.26
CA ILE A 181 -16.95 -23.77 45.46
C ILE A 181 -17.97 -23.76 44.33
N ARG A 182 -17.49 -23.73 43.08
CA ARG A 182 -18.34 -23.81 41.89
C ARG A 182 -18.39 -25.26 41.44
N SER A 183 -19.59 -25.81 41.36
CA SER A 183 -19.85 -27.09 40.71
C SER A 183 -20.74 -26.87 39.48
N TYR A 184 -20.93 -27.92 38.71
CA TYR A 184 -21.75 -27.91 37.52
C TYR A 184 -22.65 -29.14 37.56
N GLN A 185 -23.93 -28.91 37.32
CA GLN A 185 -24.94 -29.94 37.19
C GLN A 185 -25.11 -30.27 35.70
N LEU A 186 -24.88 -31.53 35.36
CA LEU A 186 -24.91 -32.06 34.00
C LEU A 186 -26.24 -32.75 33.74
N THR A 187 -26.80 -32.50 32.56
CA THR A 187 -27.99 -33.15 32.00
C THR A 187 -27.74 -33.53 30.55
N LYS A 188 -28.45 -34.55 30.04
CA LYS A 188 -28.32 -34.97 28.64
C LYS A 188 -28.73 -33.84 27.70
N GLY A 189 -27.87 -33.50 26.74
CA GLY A 189 -28.17 -32.54 25.69
C GLY A 189 -29.02 -33.15 24.55
N LYS A 190 -29.32 -32.36 23.52
CA LYS A 190 -30.15 -32.81 22.38
C LYS A 190 -29.43 -33.83 21.50
N ASP A 191 -28.12 -33.71 21.38
CA ASP A 191 -27.27 -34.54 20.53
C ASP A 191 -26.40 -35.50 21.36
N PHE A 192 -26.93 -36.00 22.48
CA PHE A 192 -26.18 -36.85 23.41
C PHE A 192 -25.71 -38.15 22.74
N THR A 193 -24.39 -38.38 22.74
CA THR A 193 -23.75 -39.62 22.28
C THR A 193 -22.66 -40.06 23.27
N ILE A 194 -22.34 -41.35 23.24
CA ILE A 194 -21.40 -42.00 24.16
C ILE A 194 -19.95 -41.85 23.68
N SER A 195 -19.73 -41.68 22.36
CA SER A 195 -18.41 -41.52 21.75
C SER A 195 -18.32 -40.21 20.96
N VAL A 196 -17.32 -39.39 21.27
CA VAL A 196 -17.05 -38.13 20.55
C VAL A 196 -16.12 -38.41 19.38
N GLU A 197 -16.67 -38.47 18.16
CA GLU A 197 -15.85 -38.51 16.93
C GLU A 197 -15.10 -37.17 16.77
N LYS A 198 -13.77 -37.18 16.91
CA LYS A 198 -12.94 -36.00 16.67
C LYS A 198 -12.82 -35.76 15.16
N ALA A 199 -13.51 -34.75 14.66
CA ALA A 199 -13.33 -34.30 13.27
C ALA A 199 -11.87 -33.86 13.03
N GLN A 200 -11.28 -34.31 11.92
CA GLN A 200 -9.91 -33.99 11.50
C GLN A 200 -9.82 -32.50 11.11
N SER A 201 -8.68 -31.85 11.40
CA SER A 201 -8.48 -30.44 11.07
C SER A 201 -8.02 -30.23 9.63
N ASP A 202 -7.05 -31.02 9.19
CA ASP A 202 -6.35 -30.84 7.93
C ASP A 202 -6.24 -32.16 7.16
N LEU A 203 -6.16 -32.04 5.84
CA LEU A 203 -5.91 -33.17 4.95
C LEU A 203 -4.42 -33.51 4.98
N THR A 204 -4.06 -34.75 5.32
CA THR A 204 -2.65 -35.19 5.30
C THR A 204 -2.31 -36.01 4.05
N VAL A 205 -1.01 -36.10 3.74
CA VAL A 205 -0.51 -36.85 2.59
C VAL A 205 -0.86 -38.34 2.70
N GLU A 206 -0.81 -38.89 3.91
CA GLU A 206 -1.13 -40.30 4.19
C GLU A 206 -2.61 -40.60 3.97
N MET A 207 -3.50 -39.67 4.37
CA MET A 207 -4.94 -39.81 4.14
C MET A 207 -5.25 -39.81 2.63
N VAL A 208 -4.59 -38.94 1.86
CA VAL A 208 -4.72 -38.90 0.40
C VAL A 208 -4.23 -40.20 -0.24
N ALA A 209 -3.10 -40.74 0.25
CA ALA A 209 -2.52 -41.99 -0.26
C ALA A 209 -3.35 -43.24 0.09
N SER A 210 -3.94 -43.30 1.29
CA SER A 210 -4.76 -44.43 1.76
C SER A 210 -6.22 -44.35 1.30
N GLY A 211 -6.69 -43.18 0.90
CA GLY A 211 -8.10 -42.91 0.57
C GLY A 211 -9.01 -42.71 1.79
N SER A 212 -8.46 -42.71 3.02
CA SER A 212 -9.25 -42.58 4.26
C SER A 212 -9.96 -41.23 4.40
N TRP A 213 -9.50 -40.18 3.70
CA TRP A 213 -10.15 -38.87 3.68
C TRP A 213 -11.60 -38.88 3.19
N ARG A 214 -12.04 -39.93 2.48
CA ARG A 214 -13.42 -40.06 1.99
C ARG A 214 -14.43 -40.41 3.08
N GLU A 215 -13.97 -41.06 4.15
CA GLU A 215 -14.81 -41.56 5.24
C GLU A 215 -14.69 -40.69 6.51
N GLU A 216 -13.57 -39.94 6.63
CA GLU A 216 -13.31 -39.03 7.74
C GLU A 216 -14.12 -37.72 7.63
N LYS A 217 -14.60 -37.21 8.77
CA LYS A 217 -15.26 -35.89 8.85
C LYS A 217 -14.23 -34.81 9.17
N PHE A 218 -14.22 -33.74 8.37
CA PHE A 218 -13.35 -32.57 8.58
C PHE A 218 -14.07 -31.44 9.28
N LYS A 219 -13.33 -30.67 10.08
CA LYS A 219 -13.85 -29.40 10.61
C LYS A 219 -14.10 -28.41 9.47
N PRO A 220 -15.24 -27.71 9.44
CA PRO A 220 -15.50 -26.70 8.42
C PRO A 220 -14.49 -25.56 8.56
N TYR A 221 -13.89 -25.15 7.44
CA TYR A 221 -12.94 -24.04 7.41
C TYR A 221 -13.69 -22.71 7.57
N ASN A 222 -13.23 -21.85 8.48
CA ASN A 222 -13.80 -20.53 8.68
C ASN A 222 -13.32 -19.57 7.58
N LEU A 223 -14.15 -19.36 6.55
CA LEU A 223 -13.86 -18.44 5.45
C LEU A 223 -13.99 -16.96 5.82
N ASP A 224 -14.59 -16.64 6.98
CA ASP A 224 -14.74 -15.26 7.47
C ASP A 224 -13.49 -14.76 8.22
N ALA A 225 -12.55 -15.65 8.53
CA ALA A 225 -11.30 -15.29 9.18
C ALA A 225 -10.27 -14.77 8.17
N LEU A 226 -9.48 -13.77 8.59
CA LEU A 226 -8.31 -13.35 7.84
C LEU A 226 -7.30 -14.51 7.78
N GLY A 227 -6.82 -14.81 6.57
CA GLY A 227 -5.76 -15.79 6.37
C GLY A 227 -4.45 -15.38 7.05
N ALA A 228 -3.53 -16.32 7.18
CA ALA A 228 -2.21 -16.03 7.74
C ALA A 228 -1.47 -14.99 6.87
N PRO A 229 -0.90 -13.93 7.46
CA PRO A 229 -0.15 -12.95 6.70
C PRO A 229 1.08 -13.60 6.08
N LEU A 230 1.34 -13.31 4.80
CA LEU A 230 2.52 -13.79 4.10
C LEU A 230 3.74 -12.99 4.52
N ASN A 231 4.84 -13.67 4.84
CA ASN A 231 6.13 -13.02 5.08
C ASN A 231 6.69 -12.51 3.75
N CYS A 232 6.68 -11.20 3.54
CA CYS A 232 7.22 -10.56 2.34
C CYS A 232 8.14 -9.37 2.69
N GLY A 233 8.92 -8.91 1.71
CA GLY A 233 9.75 -7.72 1.88
C GLY A 233 8.91 -6.44 1.82
N HIS A 234 9.19 -5.48 2.70
CA HIS A 234 8.51 -4.19 2.74
C HIS A 234 9.48 -3.05 2.38
N LEU A 235 8.93 -1.98 1.80
CA LEU A 235 9.68 -0.77 1.43
C LEU A 235 9.22 0.36 2.35
N HIS A 236 10.17 1.15 2.84
CA HIS A 236 9.86 2.27 3.72
C HIS A 236 8.92 3.29 3.03
N PRO A 237 7.86 3.77 3.70
CA PRO A 237 6.87 4.71 3.13
C PRO A 237 7.49 5.95 2.48
N LEU A 238 8.42 6.62 3.17
CA LEU A 238 9.16 7.77 2.64
C LEU A 238 9.93 7.44 1.34
N LEU A 239 10.59 6.28 1.27
CA LEU A 239 11.36 5.87 0.08
C LEU A 239 10.45 5.50 -1.09
N ARG A 240 9.24 5.00 -0.81
CA ARG A 240 8.22 4.80 -1.84
C ARG A 240 7.81 6.13 -2.45
N LEU A 241 7.53 7.13 -1.63
CA LEU A 241 7.19 8.47 -2.12
C LEU A 241 8.38 9.10 -2.86
N ARG A 242 9.62 8.88 -2.39
CA ARG A 242 10.83 9.31 -3.11
C ARG A 242 10.87 8.76 -4.54
N ALA A 243 10.59 7.48 -4.71
CA ALA A 243 10.59 6.84 -6.03
C ALA A 243 9.49 7.41 -6.95
N GLU A 244 8.34 7.76 -6.38
CA GLU A 244 7.23 8.38 -7.10
C GLU A 244 7.55 9.81 -7.55
N PHE A 245 8.09 10.65 -6.66
CA PHE A 245 8.57 11.99 -7.01
C PHE A 245 9.64 11.92 -8.10
N ARG A 246 10.59 10.99 -7.96
CA ARG A 246 11.62 10.73 -8.98
C ARG A 246 11.00 10.39 -10.33
N GLN A 247 9.98 9.54 -10.36
CA GLN A 247 9.28 9.18 -11.58
C GLN A 247 8.58 10.38 -12.23
N ILE A 248 7.95 11.25 -11.44
CA ILE A 248 7.29 12.48 -11.94
C ILE A 248 8.29 13.39 -12.63
N PHE A 249 9.46 13.61 -12.03
CA PHE A 249 10.52 14.40 -12.65
C PHE A 249 10.97 13.81 -13.99
N LEU A 250 11.19 12.49 -14.03
CA LEU A 250 11.59 11.79 -15.26
C LEU A 250 10.51 11.90 -16.35
N GLU A 251 9.22 11.77 -16.01
CA GLU A 251 8.11 11.98 -16.93
C GLU A 251 8.03 13.42 -17.46
N MET A 252 8.45 14.40 -16.67
CA MET A 252 8.50 15.82 -17.05
C MET A 252 9.79 16.19 -17.83
N GLY A 253 10.65 15.21 -18.11
CA GLY A 253 11.90 15.39 -18.86
C GLY A 253 13.06 15.97 -18.06
N PHE A 254 13.05 15.83 -16.73
CA PHE A 254 14.14 16.26 -15.88
C PHE A 254 15.22 15.18 -15.77
N THR A 255 16.48 15.63 -15.64
CA THR A 255 17.66 14.78 -15.42
C THR A 255 18.07 14.81 -13.95
N GLU A 256 18.33 13.63 -13.36
CA GLU A 256 18.71 13.52 -11.95
C GLU A 256 20.15 14.02 -11.73
N MET A 257 20.33 14.96 -10.80
CA MET A 257 21.65 15.50 -10.42
C MET A 257 22.36 14.58 -9.44
N PRO A 258 23.70 14.45 -9.53
CA PRO A 258 24.48 13.72 -8.55
C PRO A 258 24.57 14.50 -7.23
N THR A 259 24.08 13.92 -6.15
CA THR A 259 24.06 14.52 -4.80
C THR A 259 24.98 13.79 -3.81
N ASN A 260 26.02 13.13 -4.31
CA ASN A 260 26.91 12.23 -3.57
C ASN A 260 27.91 12.96 -2.62
N ASN A 261 27.47 14.02 -1.96
CA ASN A 261 28.22 14.85 -1.03
C ASN A 261 27.31 15.41 0.09
N TYR A 262 27.41 14.86 1.30
CA TYR A 262 26.75 15.45 2.48
C TYR A 262 27.52 16.63 3.05
N ILE A 263 28.85 16.56 3.01
CA ILE A 263 29.72 17.68 3.37
C ILE A 263 29.84 18.59 2.16
N GLU A 264 29.56 19.86 2.37
CA GLU A 264 29.74 20.93 1.39
C GLU A 264 30.60 22.03 1.99
N ASN A 265 31.32 22.78 1.16
CA ASN A 265 31.97 23.99 1.63
C ASN A 265 31.00 25.18 1.62
N SER A 266 31.21 26.11 2.54
CA SER A 266 30.45 27.35 2.68
C SER A 266 30.34 28.13 1.36
N PHE A 267 31.38 28.07 0.52
CA PHE A 267 31.36 28.67 -0.80
C PHE A 267 30.21 28.14 -1.66
N TRP A 268 30.12 26.84 -1.91
CA TRP A 268 29.05 26.27 -2.74
C TRP A 268 27.68 26.30 -2.07
N ASN A 269 27.64 26.14 -0.75
CA ASN A 269 26.38 26.12 -0.01
C ASN A 269 25.77 27.51 0.15
N PHE A 270 26.56 28.59 0.18
CA PHE A 270 26.05 29.93 0.43
C PHE A 270 26.57 30.98 -0.56
N ASP A 271 27.89 31.15 -0.68
CA ASP A 271 28.46 32.28 -1.42
C ASP A 271 28.16 32.20 -2.93
N ALA A 272 28.23 31.01 -3.52
CA ALA A 272 27.92 30.73 -4.93
C ALA A 272 26.45 30.97 -5.27
N LEU A 273 25.56 30.91 -4.27
CA LEU A 273 24.15 31.24 -4.40
C LEU A 273 23.89 32.74 -4.28
N PHE A 274 24.91 33.57 -4.10
CA PHE A 274 24.74 34.99 -3.76
C PHE A 274 24.08 35.21 -2.39
N GLN A 275 24.24 34.28 -1.44
CA GLN A 275 23.80 34.50 -0.06
C GLN A 275 24.91 35.18 0.76
N PRO A 276 24.63 36.31 1.45
CA PRO A 276 25.68 37.10 2.11
C PRO A 276 26.31 36.37 3.30
N GLN A 277 27.58 36.67 3.61
CA GLN A 277 28.32 36.03 4.71
C GLN A 277 27.77 36.33 6.10
N GLN A 278 27.04 37.44 6.24
CA GLN A 278 26.42 37.89 7.49
C GLN A 278 25.00 37.33 7.68
N HIS A 279 24.54 36.44 6.78
CA HIS A 279 23.19 35.90 6.82
C HIS A 279 23.00 34.98 8.04
N PRO A 280 21.91 35.13 8.83
CA PRO A 280 21.67 34.33 10.05
C PRO A 280 21.77 32.82 9.85
N ALA A 281 21.26 32.31 8.72
CA ALA A 281 21.36 30.89 8.38
C ALA A 281 22.80 30.33 8.33
N ARG A 282 23.84 31.17 8.29
CA ARG A 282 25.26 30.76 8.36
C ARG A 282 25.78 30.68 9.80
N ASP A 283 24.98 31.03 10.79
CA ASP A 283 25.36 30.92 12.20
C ASP A 283 25.39 29.46 12.64
N ALA A 284 26.24 29.17 13.63
CA ALA A 284 26.37 27.82 14.20
C ALA A 284 25.07 27.34 14.89
N HIS A 285 24.16 28.26 15.21
CA HIS A 285 22.84 27.92 15.72
C HIS A 285 21.94 27.30 14.65
N ASP A 286 22.13 27.62 13.36
CA ASP A 286 21.29 27.11 12.26
C ASP A 286 22.00 26.06 11.39
N THR A 287 23.34 26.10 11.32
CA THR A 287 24.14 25.24 10.43
C THR A 287 25.12 24.36 11.21
N PHE A 288 25.18 23.07 10.83
CA PHE A 288 26.20 22.14 11.34
C PHE A 288 27.53 22.33 10.60
N PHE A 289 28.48 23.00 11.24
CA PHE A 289 29.85 23.10 10.75
C PHE A 289 30.67 21.84 11.07
N ILE A 290 31.60 21.49 10.18
CA ILE A 290 32.45 20.31 10.31
C ILE A 290 33.69 20.67 11.15
N SER A 291 34.01 19.81 12.12
CA SER A 291 35.26 19.90 12.90
C SER A 291 36.45 19.24 12.17
N ASN A 292 36.22 18.13 11.47
CA ASN A 292 37.24 17.45 10.68
C ASN A 292 36.62 16.75 9.44
N PRO A 293 37.00 17.13 8.20
CA PRO A 293 37.89 18.22 7.82
C PRO A 293 37.20 19.60 7.93
N GLN A 294 37.77 20.53 8.70
CA GLN A 294 37.15 21.85 8.96
C GLN A 294 37.14 22.78 7.72
N ILE A 295 38.17 22.71 6.89
CA ILE A 295 38.39 23.63 5.78
C ILE A 295 38.51 22.87 4.46
N SER A 296 37.96 23.42 3.38
CA SER A 296 38.18 22.99 2.01
C SER A 296 38.45 24.19 1.11
N SER A 297 39.42 24.03 0.21
CA SER A 297 39.69 25.01 -0.87
C SER A 297 39.27 24.47 -2.24
N HIS A 298 38.39 23.47 -2.26
CA HIS A 298 37.96 22.80 -3.49
C HIS A 298 36.85 23.61 -4.21
N PHE A 299 37.23 24.77 -4.74
CA PHE A 299 36.41 25.60 -5.61
C PHE A 299 37.28 26.29 -6.68
N PRO A 300 36.73 26.61 -7.86
CA PRO A 300 37.50 27.21 -8.96
C PRO A 300 37.98 28.64 -8.60
N PRO A 301 39.30 28.93 -8.63
CA PRO A 301 39.82 30.24 -8.21
C PRO A 301 39.27 31.42 -9.02
N GLU A 302 39.08 31.25 -10.33
CA GLU A 302 38.51 32.31 -11.18
C GLU A 302 37.06 32.63 -10.80
N TYR A 303 36.26 31.59 -10.54
CA TYR A 303 34.86 31.76 -10.14
C TYR A 303 34.77 32.42 -8.76
N LEU A 304 35.62 32.01 -7.82
CA LEU A 304 35.75 32.61 -6.49
C LEU A 304 35.99 34.12 -6.57
N GLN A 305 36.91 34.59 -7.42
CA GLN A 305 37.19 36.01 -7.55
C GLN A 305 36.00 36.79 -8.09
N LYS A 306 35.27 36.23 -9.06
CA LYS A 306 34.03 36.84 -9.58
C LYS A 306 32.95 36.93 -8.50
N VAL A 307 32.74 35.85 -7.74
CA VAL A 307 31.79 35.84 -6.61
C VAL A 307 32.18 36.88 -5.57
N LYS A 308 33.45 36.91 -5.15
CA LYS A 308 33.99 37.92 -4.22
C LYS A 308 33.72 39.35 -4.72
N GLN A 309 33.97 39.61 -5.99
CA GLN A 309 33.74 40.93 -6.59
C GLN A 309 32.25 41.32 -6.54
N VAL A 310 31.36 40.43 -6.99
CA VAL A 310 29.92 40.72 -7.05
C VAL A 310 29.31 40.88 -5.66
N HIS A 311 29.72 40.07 -4.69
CA HIS A 311 29.29 40.23 -3.29
C HIS A 311 29.73 41.56 -2.69
N SER A 312 31.00 41.95 -2.88
CA SER A 312 31.58 43.11 -2.19
C SER A 312 31.31 44.44 -2.88
N LYS A 313 31.55 44.52 -4.20
CA LYS A 313 31.53 45.76 -4.99
C LYS A 313 30.40 45.80 -6.02
N GLY A 314 29.63 44.72 -6.14
CA GLY A 314 28.65 44.58 -7.20
C GLY A 314 29.25 44.20 -8.56
N GLY A 315 28.39 44.10 -9.55
CA GLY A 315 28.70 43.64 -10.90
C GLY A 315 27.44 43.19 -11.62
N TYR A 316 27.51 43.09 -12.94
CA TYR A 316 26.40 42.61 -13.78
C TYR A 316 25.07 43.35 -13.56
N GLY A 317 25.13 44.68 -13.38
CA GLY A 317 23.96 45.53 -13.12
C GLY A 317 23.54 45.63 -11.65
N SER A 318 24.11 44.81 -10.76
CA SER A 318 23.85 44.85 -9.31
C SER A 318 24.87 45.68 -8.54
N GLN A 319 24.44 46.26 -7.42
CA GLN A 319 25.29 47.00 -6.49
C GLN A 319 26.06 46.08 -5.51
N GLY A 320 25.74 44.78 -5.49
CA GLY A 320 26.28 43.84 -4.51
C GLY A 320 25.76 44.12 -3.10
N TYR A 321 26.39 43.51 -2.09
CA TYR A 321 26.05 43.71 -0.68
C TYR A 321 26.87 44.82 0.00
N GLY A 322 27.88 45.38 -0.67
CA GLY A 322 28.73 46.43 -0.08
C GLY A 322 29.55 45.95 1.13
N CYS A 323 29.79 44.65 1.25
CA CYS A 323 30.42 44.03 2.41
C CYS A 323 31.84 43.52 2.13
N ASP A 324 32.66 43.39 3.17
CA ASP A 324 33.98 42.78 3.07
C ASP A 324 33.85 41.25 3.04
N TRP A 325 34.02 40.68 1.84
CA TRP A 325 33.91 39.23 1.62
C TRP A 325 35.20 38.51 2.01
N LYS A 326 35.09 37.58 2.96
CA LYS A 326 36.19 36.84 3.59
C LYS A 326 36.31 35.44 3.04
N ILE A 327 37.51 35.05 2.62
CA ILE A 327 37.77 33.71 2.08
C ILE A 327 37.71 32.63 3.16
N GLU A 328 38.06 32.99 4.39
CA GLU A 328 38.08 32.11 5.54
C GLU A 328 36.67 31.58 5.87
N GLU A 329 35.64 32.40 5.63
CA GLU A 329 34.23 32.00 5.80
C GLU A 329 33.77 31.03 4.71
N ALA A 330 34.17 31.27 3.46
CA ALA A 330 33.86 30.44 2.30
C ALA A 330 34.52 29.05 2.37
N GLN A 331 35.68 28.99 3.02
CA GLN A 331 36.48 27.78 3.20
C GLN A 331 35.94 26.80 4.23
N LYS A 332 35.06 27.23 5.15
CA LYS A 332 34.50 26.35 6.19
C LYS A 332 33.65 25.25 5.58
N ASN A 333 33.90 24.00 5.98
CA ASN A 333 33.03 22.88 5.63
C ASN A 333 31.84 22.81 6.59
N LEU A 334 30.71 22.37 6.05
CA LEU A 334 29.44 22.20 6.74
C LEU A 334 28.73 20.95 6.21
N LEU A 335 27.73 20.46 6.95
CA LEU A 335 26.74 19.56 6.37
C LEU A 335 25.77 20.41 5.54
N ARG A 336 25.55 20.03 4.28
CA ARG A 336 24.73 20.81 3.35
C ARG A 336 23.35 21.11 3.95
N THR A 337 22.92 22.36 3.86
CA THR A 337 21.67 22.84 4.48
C THR A 337 20.46 22.75 3.56
N HIS A 338 20.72 22.63 2.25
CA HIS A 338 19.74 22.50 1.17
C HIS A 338 20.41 21.92 -0.08
N THR A 339 19.62 21.28 -0.95
CA THR A 339 20.11 20.69 -2.21
C THR A 339 20.48 21.75 -3.26
N THR A 340 20.14 23.02 -3.05
CA THR A 340 20.46 24.14 -3.94
C THR A 340 21.97 24.33 -4.16
N ALA A 341 22.80 23.88 -3.22
CA ALA A 341 24.25 23.84 -3.41
C ALA A 341 24.67 22.91 -4.58
N VAL A 342 23.95 21.80 -4.75
CA VAL A 342 24.16 20.86 -5.86
C VAL A 342 23.73 21.52 -7.17
N SER A 343 22.60 22.23 -7.16
CA SER A 343 22.12 23.00 -8.31
C SER A 343 23.15 24.05 -8.74
N ALA A 344 23.78 24.77 -7.81
CA ALA A 344 24.83 25.73 -8.12
C ALA A 344 26.04 25.06 -8.81
N ARG A 345 26.47 23.90 -8.34
CA ARG A 345 27.55 23.12 -8.97
C ARG A 345 27.16 22.69 -10.39
N MET A 346 25.95 22.20 -10.57
CA MET A 346 25.47 21.75 -11.89
C MET A 346 25.32 22.91 -12.87
N LEU A 347 24.79 24.06 -12.45
CA LEU A 347 24.69 25.26 -13.28
C LEU A 347 26.06 25.82 -13.64
N TYR A 348 27.03 25.80 -12.71
CA TYR A 348 28.41 26.17 -13.00
C TYR A 348 29.05 25.24 -14.03
N LEU A 349 28.83 23.92 -13.93
CA LEU A 349 29.31 22.96 -14.93
C LEU A 349 28.67 23.19 -16.29
N LEU A 350 27.35 23.40 -16.34
CA LEU A 350 26.61 23.72 -17.56
C LEU A 350 27.17 24.98 -18.25
N ALA A 351 27.52 26.01 -17.47
CA ALA A 351 28.13 27.22 -17.99
C ALA A 351 29.50 26.96 -18.63
N LYS A 352 30.28 26.00 -18.10
CA LYS A 352 31.63 25.68 -18.57
C LYS A 352 31.65 24.78 -19.80
N GLU A 353 30.70 23.86 -19.91
CA GLU A 353 30.57 22.94 -21.05
C GLU A 353 29.90 23.59 -22.27
N GLY A 354 29.35 24.79 -22.09
CA GLY A 354 28.57 25.52 -23.08
C GLY A 354 27.08 25.36 -22.81
N PHE A 355 26.38 26.49 -22.71
CA PHE A 355 24.98 26.50 -22.31
C PHE A 355 24.09 25.73 -23.30
N LYS A 356 23.23 24.87 -22.73
CA LYS A 356 22.13 24.20 -23.41
C LYS A 356 20.92 24.18 -22.47
N PRO A 357 19.71 24.45 -22.98
CA PRO A 357 18.49 24.33 -22.18
C PRO A 357 18.42 22.99 -21.46
N SER A 358 18.28 23.02 -20.15
CA SER A 358 18.43 21.85 -19.29
C SER A 358 17.45 21.87 -18.13
N LYS A 359 16.95 20.69 -17.78
CA LYS A 359 16.04 20.45 -16.65
C LYS A 359 16.70 19.47 -15.69
N TYR A 360 16.88 19.88 -14.44
CA TYR A 360 17.59 19.11 -13.43
C TYR A 360 16.74 18.92 -12.18
N PHE A 361 16.84 17.75 -11.55
CA PHE A 361 16.19 17.53 -10.26
C PHE A 361 17.10 16.76 -9.31
N SER A 362 16.85 16.88 -8.02
CA SER A 362 17.47 16.03 -7.00
C SER A 362 16.49 15.75 -5.87
N ILE A 363 16.67 14.59 -5.24
CA ILE A 363 15.94 14.25 -4.02
C ILE A 363 16.94 13.65 -3.04
N ASP A 364 17.36 14.44 -2.05
CA ASP A 364 18.38 13.97 -1.13
C ASP A 364 18.34 14.65 0.24
N ARG A 365 19.06 14.06 1.19
CA ARG A 365 19.07 14.46 2.59
C ARG A 365 19.84 15.75 2.83
N VAL A 366 19.30 16.65 3.63
CA VAL A 366 19.90 17.91 4.04
C VAL A 366 19.88 18.01 5.57
N PHE A 367 20.74 18.88 6.12
CA PHE A 367 20.98 18.96 7.56
C PHE A 367 20.83 20.40 8.05
N ARG A 368 20.05 20.60 9.10
CA ARG A 368 19.85 21.91 9.72
C ARG A 368 19.91 21.77 11.22
N ASN A 369 20.60 22.67 11.91
CA ASN A 369 20.71 22.66 13.37
C ASN A 369 19.46 23.27 14.02
N GLU A 370 18.28 22.81 13.60
CA GLU A 370 17.01 23.25 14.15
C GLU A 370 16.68 22.46 15.42
N THR A 371 15.93 23.08 16.32
CA THR A 371 15.46 22.39 17.53
C THR A 371 14.48 21.28 17.15
N LEU A 372 14.78 20.04 17.57
CA LEU A 372 13.95 18.88 17.26
C LEU A 372 12.55 19.02 17.88
N ASP A 373 11.52 19.06 17.04
CA ASP A 373 10.12 19.06 17.46
C ASP A 373 9.29 17.99 16.71
N ALA A 374 7.96 18.07 16.74
CA ALA A 374 7.07 17.10 16.07
C ALA A 374 7.04 17.27 14.54
N THR A 375 7.54 18.40 14.03
CA THR A 375 7.47 18.84 12.63
C THR A 375 8.85 19.07 11.99
N HIS A 376 9.89 19.26 12.80
CA HIS A 376 11.25 19.57 12.38
C HIS A 376 12.22 18.50 12.87
N LEU A 377 13.07 18.03 11.96
CA LEU A 377 14.19 17.14 12.22
C LEU A 377 15.50 17.83 11.84
N ALA A 378 16.57 17.45 12.53
CA ALA A 378 17.92 17.91 12.21
C ALA A 378 18.41 17.42 10.83
N GLU A 379 17.82 16.32 10.33
CA GLU A 379 18.03 15.80 8.98
C GLU A 379 16.69 15.44 8.34
N PHE A 380 16.51 15.81 7.08
CA PHE A 380 15.31 15.52 6.29
C PHE A 380 15.64 15.52 4.79
N HIS A 381 14.74 15.07 3.92
CA HIS A 381 14.98 15.01 2.48
C HIS A 381 14.35 16.21 1.78
N GLN A 382 15.17 16.93 1.02
CA GLN A 382 14.74 18.00 0.16
C GLN A 382 14.62 17.48 -1.28
N VAL A 383 13.49 17.76 -1.89
CA VAL A 383 13.24 17.60 -3.32
C VAL A 383 13.44 18.96 -3.97
N GLU A 384 14.23 19.03 -5.03
CA GLU A 384 14.47 20.27 -5.77
C GLU A 384 14.41 20.03 -7.28
N GLY A 385 13.75 20.93 -8.00
CA GLY A 385 13.70 21.00 -9.45
C GLY A 385 14.24 22.34 -9.95
N VAL A 386 14.99 22.31 -11.05
CA VAL A 386 15.64 23.47 -11.68
C VAL A 386 15.47 23.37 -13.19
N ILE A 387 15.05 24.46 -13.83
CA ILE A 387 15.01 24.59 -15.30
C ILE A 387 15.85 25.80 -15.67
N ALA A 388 16.84 25.60 -16.54
CA ALA A 388 17.64 26.64 -17.15
C ALA A 388 17.31 26.72 -18.64
N ASP A 389 16.79 27.86 -19.10
CA ASP A 389 16.42 28.09 -20.50
C ASP A 389 16.47 29.60 -20.82
N TYR A 390 16.34 29.92 -22.10
CA TYR A 390 16.32 31.30 -22.57
C TYR A 390 15.00 31.98 -22.18
N SER A 391 15.10 33.18 -21.58
CA SER A 391 13.97 34.07 -21.32
C SER A 391 12.82 33.47 -20.50
N LEU A 392 13.11 32.54 -19.58
CA LEU A 392 12.10 32.02 -18.65
C LEU A 392 11.49 33.13 -17.80
N THR A 393 10.19 33.01 -17.56
CA THR A 393 9.38 33.96 -16.81
C THR A 393 8.81 33.34 -15.54
N LEU A 394 8.21 34.17 -14.70
CA LEU A 394 7.47 33.70 -13.53
C LEU A 394 6.27 32.81 -13.91
N GLY A 395 5.67 33.04 -15.08
CA GLY A 395 4.58 32.23 -15.60
C GLY A 395 5.01 30.79 -15.90
N ASP A 396 6.23 30.61 -16.41
CA ASP A 396 6.78 29.28 -16.70
C ASP A 396 7.03 28.48 -15.42
N LEU A 397 7.48 29.15 -14.36
CA LEU A 397 7.61 28.55 -13.03
C LEU A 397 6.25 28.10 -12.49
N ILE A 398 5.24 28.98 -12.53
CA ILE A 398 3.88 28.67 -12.08
C ILE A 398 3.29 27.51 -12.88
N GLY A 399 3.42 27.53 -14.21
CA GLY A 399 2.94 26.46 -15.09
C GLY A 399 3.62 25.12 -14.82
N THR A 400 4.93 25.13 -14.60
CA THR A 400 5.70 23.93 -14.22
C THR A 400 5.23 23.36 -12.87
N LEU A 401 5.01 24.23 -11.88
CA LEU A 401 4.51 23.83 -10.57
C LEU A 401 3.09 23.24 -10.66
N TYR A 402 2.19 23.84 -11.45
CA TYR A 402 0.87 23.27 -11.70
C TYR A 402 0.96 21.86 -12.27
N GLU A 403 1.78 21.65 -13.31
CA GLU A 403 1.93 20.32 -13.91
C GLU A 403 2.55 19.30 -12.94
N PHE A 404 3.57 19.72 -12.18
CA PHE A 404 4.22 18.90 -11.17
C PHE A 404 3.25 18.44 -10.08
N PHE A 405 2.49 19.36 -9.49
CA PHE A 405 1.52 19.05 -8.44
C PHE A 405 0.27 18.33 -9.00
N ASN A 406 -0.13 18.60 -10.24
CA ASN A 406 -1.20 17.86 -10.89
C ASN A 406 -0.85 16.37 -11.04
N LYS A 407 0.40 16.04 -11.39
CA LYS A 407 0.90 14.66 -11.39
C LYS A 407 0.92 14.02 -9.99
N LEU A 408 0.96 14.82 -8.92
CA LEU A 408 0.80 14.37 -7.54
C LEU A 408 -0.67 14.25 -7.10
N GLY A 409 -1.64 14.59 -7.95
CA GLY A 409 -3.07 14.61 -7.62
C GLY A 409 -3.53 15.86 -6.86
N ILE A 410 -2.74 16.94 -6.87
CA ILE A 410 -3.02 18.20 -6.19
C ILE A 410 -3.35 19.26 -7.24
N THR A 411 -4.62 19.70 -7.28
CA THR A 411 -5.11 20.66 -8.29
C THR A 411 -5.28 22.08 -7.76
N LYS A 412 -5.49 22.25 -6.45
CA LYS A 412 -5.70 23.55 -5.80
C LYS A 412 -4.38 24.10 -5.28
N LEU A 413 -3.77 24.99 -6.06
CA LEU A 413 -2.55 25.72 -5.69
C LEU A 413 -2.80 27.21 -5.51
N GLN A 414 -2.07 27.81 -4.57
CA GLN A 414 -1.94 29.25 -4.37
C GLN A 414 -0.47 29.62 -4.21
N PHE A 415 -0.12 30.82 -4.66
CA PHE A 415 1.24 31.34 -4.61
C PHE A 415 1.26 32.63 -3.81
N LYS A 416 2.24 32.74 -2.90
CA LYS A 416 2.43 33.91 -2.06
C LYS A 416 3.84 34.46 -2.29
N PRO A 417 4.02 35.77 -2.56
CA PRO A 417 5.34 36.37 -2.66
C PRO A 417 6.16 36.10 -1.40
N ALA A 418 7.41 35.71 -1.59
CA ALA A 418 8.34 35.38 -0.53
C ALA A 418 9.70 36.04 -0.76
N TYR A 419 10.64 35.82 0.15
CA TYR A 419 12.01 36.26 0.01
C TYR A 419 12.95 35.08 0.17
N ASN A 420 13.77 34.82 -0.85
CA ASN A 420 14.98 34.02 -0.69
C ASN A 420 16.18 34.85 -1.19
N PRO A 421 17.36 34.77 -0.55
CA PRO A 421 18.52 35.57 -0.94
C PRO A 421 18.96 35.36 -2.39
N TYR A 422 18.74 34.16 -2.91
CA TYR A 422 19.23 33.70 -4.21
C TYR A 422 18.18 33.72 -5.32
N THR A 423 16.93 34.15 -5.05
CA THR A 423 15.89 34.26 -6.08
C THR A 423 15.18 35.62 -6.09
N GLU A 424 14.96 36.16 -7.28
CA GLU A 424 14.14 37.35 -7.52
C GLU A 424 13.45 37.24 -8.90
N PRO A 425 12.11 37.15 -8.97
CA PRO A 425 11.14 37.04 -7.88
C PRO A 425 11.14 35.67 -7.17
N SER A 426 10.56 35.62 -5.97
CA SER A 426 10.38 34.40 -5.15
C SER A 426 8.92 34.21 -4.73
N MET A 427 8.47 32.96 -4.61
CA MET A 427 7.13 32.62 -4.11
C MET A 427 7.09 31.32 -3.30
N GLU A 428 6.33 31.33 -2.22
CA GLU A 428 5.86 30.15 -1.49
C GLU A 428 4.68 29.51 -2.25
N VAL A 429 4.62 28.18 -2.22
CA VAL A 429 3.55 27.38 -2.83
C VAL A 429 2.69 26.76 -1.73
N PHE A 430 1.39 27.02 -1.81
CA PHE A 430 0.38 26.49 -0.91
C PHE A 430 -0.55 25.52 -1.64
N CYS A 431 -0.88 24.39 -1.03
CA CYS A 431 -1.92 23.49 -1.51
C CYS A 431 -3.12 23.47 -0.56
N TYR A 432 -4.32 23.25 -1.10
CA TYR A 432 -5.50 23.04 -0.26
C TYR A 432 -5.64 21.57 0.14
N HIS A 433 -5.61 21.29 1.43
CA HIS A 433 -5.80 19.94 1.95
C HIS A 433 -7.27 19.70 2.33
N ALA A 434 -7.96 18.83 1.58
CA ALA A 434 -9.39 18.55 1.78
C ALA A 434 -9.70 18.02 3.19
N GLY A 435 -8.93 17.05 3.68
CA GLY A 435 -9.17 16.46 5.01
C GLY A 435 -8.91 17.38 6.20
N LEU A 436 -8.17 18.49 6.02
CA LEU A 436 -7.88 19.48 7.08
C LEU A 436 -8.64 20.80 6.85
N GLY A 437 -9.31 20.95 5.71
CA GLY A 437 -10.06 22.14 5.34
C GLY A 437 -9.23 23.43 5.22
N LYS A 438 -7.90 23.34 5.07
CA LYS A 438 -6.98 24.50 5.13
C LYS A 438 -5.90 24.47 4.05
N TRP A 439 -5.38 25.66 3.73
CA TRP A 439 -4.18 25.83 2.91
C TRP A 439 -2.94 25.49 3.71
N ILE A 440 -2.05 24.68 3.12
CA ILE A 440 -0.81 24.21 3.73
C ILE A 440 0.34 24.57 2.81
N GLU A 441 1.40 25.15 3.38
CA GLU A 441 2.64 25.41 2.67
C GLU A 441 3.33 24.08 2.32
N VAL A 442 3.51 23.84 1.02
CA VAL A 442 4.12 22.62 0.49
C VAL A 442 5.53 22.83 -0.03
N GLY A 443 5.91 24.05 -0.38
CA GLY A 443 7.24 24.32 -0.89
C GLY A 443 7.51 25.80 -1.15
N ASN A 444 8.72 26.08 -1.61
CA ASN A 444 9.21 27.41 -1.94
C ASN A 444 9.85 27.37 -3.34
N SER A 445 9.84 28.48 -4.06
CA SER A 445 10.29 28.58 -5.44
C SER A 445 10.70 30.00 -5.81
N GLY A 446 11.39 30.15 -6.93
CA GLY A 446 11.75 31.45 -7.47
C GLY A 446 12.60 31.37 -8.73
N ILE A 447 12.99 32.55 -9.21
CA ILE A 447 13.91 32.71 -10.36
C ILE A 447 15.28 33.09 -9.82
N PHE A 448 16.33 32.32 -10.12
CA PHE A 448 17.67 32.59 -9.61
C PHE A 448 18.17 33.96 -10.07
N ARG A 449 18.81 34.65 -9.14
CA ARG A 449 19.32 36.00 -9.34
C ARG A 449 20.43 36.05 -10.39
N PRO A 450 20.51 37.14 -11.20
CA PRO A 450 21.62 37.35 -12.13
C PRO A 450 22.99 37.36 -11.42
N GLU A 451 23.06 37.87 -10.18
CA GLU A 451 24.28 37.90 -9.39
C GLU A 451 24.79 36.51 -8.98
N MET A 452 23.94 35.49 -9.02
CA MET A 452 24.31 34.09 -8.85
C MET A 452 24.78 33.50 -10.19
N LEU A 453 24.01 33.71 -11.27
CA LEU A 453 24.18 33.02 -12.55
C LEU A 453 25.31 33.59 -13.43
N LEU A 454 25.38 34.92 -13.56
CA LEU A 454 26.32 35.58 -14.48
C LEU A 454 27.80 35.39 -14.07
N PRO A 455 28.18 35.38 -12.77
CA PRO A 455 29.53 35.03 -12.36
C PRO A 455 29.95 33.61 -12.75
N MET A 456 29.01 32.66 -12.86
CA MET A 456 29.28 31.29 -13.31
C MET A 456 29.70 31.26 -14.80
N GLY A 457 29.24 32.24 -15.57
CA GLY A 457 29.46 32.37 -17.01
C GLY A 457 28.26 31.96 -17.87
N LEU A 458 27.06 31.90 -17.29
CA LEU A 458 25.84 31.72 -18.08
C LEU A 458 25.55 32.97 -18.93
N PRO A 459 24.97 32.82 -20.13
CA PRO A 459 24.57 33.95 -20.97
C PRO A 459 23.53 34.86 -20.29
N GLU A 460 23.51 36.15 -20.65
CA GLU A 460 22.60 37.15 -20.04
C GLU A 460 21.12 36.93 -20.36
N ASP A 461 20.82 36.25 -21.46
CA ASP A 461 19.46 35.91 -21.90
C ASP A 461 18.94 34.59 -21.30
N VAL A 462 19.75 33.92 -20.48
CA VAL A 462 19.40 32.69 -19.77
C VAL A 462 18.87 33.01 -18.37
N ASN A 463 17.65 32.57 -18.12
CA ASN A 463 17.04 32.61 -16.79
C ASN A 463 16.92 31.19 -16.25
N VAL A 464 17.01 31.05 -14.93
CA VAL A 464 16.88 29.76 -14.27
C VAL A 464 15.77 29.83 -13.24
N ILE A 465 14.75 29.00 -13.39
CA ILE A 465 13.65 28.87 -12.43
C ILE A 465 13.87 27.61 -11.60
N ALA A 466 13.57 27.69 -10.30
CA ALA A 466 13.78 26.60 -9.38
C ALA A 466 12.67 26.53 -8.33
N TRP A 467 12.45 25.33 -7.80
CA TRP A 467 11.55 25.10 -6.67
C TRP A 467 12.02 23.94 -5.81
N GLY A 468 11.66 23.98 -4.54
CA GLY A 468 12.00 22.96 -3.57
C GLY A 468 10.88 22.71 -2.56
N LEU A 469 10.81 21.47 -2.08
CA LEU A 469 9.86 21.02 -1.08
C LEU A 469 10.46 19.89 -0.23
N SER A 470 9.97 19.73 1.00
CA SER A 470 10.33 18.59 1.84
C SER A 470 9.60 17.33 1.37
N LEU A 471 10.26 16.18 1.38
CA LEU A 471 9.63 14.90 1.08
C LEU A 471 8.76 14.39 2.25
N GLU A 472 9.16 14.70 3.48
CA GLU A 472 8.51 14.25 4.71
C GLU A 472 7.10 14.83 4.84
N ARG A 473 6.91 16.13 4.59
CA ARG A 473 5.60 16.77 4.78
C ARG A 473 4.49 16.18 3.90
N PRO A 474 4.67 16.00 2.57
CA PRO A 474 3.72 15.27 1.73
C PRO A 474 3.52 13.82 2.19
N THR A 475 4.57 13.15 2.67
CA THR A 475 4.46 11.77 3.18
C THR A 475 3.59 11.71 4.43
N MET A 476 3.83 12.59 5.40
CA MET A 476 3.04 12.66 6.63
C MET A 476 1.56 12.91 6.33
N ILE A 477 1.27 13.85 5.43
CA ILE A 477 -0.09 14.13 4.98
C ILE A 477 -0.72 12.90 4.32
N LYS A 478 0.04 12.20 3.46
CA LYS A 478 -0.45 11.02 2.73
C LYS A 478 -0.81 9.84 3.64
N TYR A 479 -0.02 9.63 4.68
CA TYR A 479 -0.20 8.52 5.62
C TYR A 479 -0.94 8.91 6.91
N GLY A 480 -1.41 10.17 7.03
CA GLY A 480 -2.11 10.65 8.21
C GLY A 480 -1.24 10.70 9.47
N LEU A 481 0.06 10.95 9.33
CA LEU A 481 1.01 11.01 10.43
C LEU A 481 1.10 12.43 10.99
N ASN A 482 1.00 12.54 12.31
CA ASN A 482 1.07 13.83 13.01
C ASN A 482 2.48 14.19 13.48
N ASN A 483 3.39 13.23 13.58
CA ASN A 483 4.75 13.42 14.06
C ASN A 483 5.75 12.83 13.06
N ILE A 484 6.72 13.65 12.67
CA ILE A 484 7.75 13.28 11.69
C ILE A 484 8.66 12.14 12.19
N ARG A 485 8.81 11.98 13.51
CA ARG A 485 9.64 10.94 14.14
C ARG A 485 9.04 9.54 14.01
N ASP A 486 7.73 9.46 13.79
CA ASP A 486 7.04 8.20 13.52
C ASP A 486 7.30 7.75 12.08
N LEU A 487 7.74 8.67 11.22
CA LEU A 487 8.08 8.41 9.83
C LEU A 487 9.58 8.18 9.62
N VAL A 488 10.46 8.87 10.36
CA VAL A 488 11.91 8.87 10.10
C VAL A 488 12.70 8.65 11.39
N GLY A 489 13.62 7.68 11.36
CA GLY A 489 14.60 7.43 12.41
C GLY A 489 14.56 6.00 12.97
N ALA A 490 15.43 5.73 13.94
CA ALA A 490 15.56 4.39 14.54
C ALA A 490 14.34 3.96 15.38
N LYS A 491 13.43 4.88 15.71
CA LYS A 491 12.23 4.63 16.52
C LYS A 491 10.97 4.39 15.69
N ILE A 492 11.11 4.21 14.38
CA ILE A 492 9.98 3.94 13.49
C ILE A 492 9.22 2.67 13.92
N ASP A 493 7.89 2.73 13.87
CA ASP A 493 7.06 1.56 14.03
C ASP A 493 7.17 0.66 12.78
N LEU A 494 7.82 -0.49 12.92
CA LEU A 494 7.96 -1.45 11.82
C LEU A 494 6.61 -2.06 11.41
N GLN A 495 5.64 -2.14 12.32
CA GLN A 495 4.30 -2.63 11.98
C GLN A 495 3.60 -1.68 11.01
N MET A 496 3.79 -0.36 11.17
CA MET A 496 3.33 0.63 10.20
C MET A 496 3.97 0.37 8.82
N VAL A 497 5.28 0.07 8.75
CA VAL A 497 5.97 -0.23 7.48
C VAL A 497 5.43 -1.51 6.84
N HIS A 498 5.13 -2.54 7.62
CA HIS A 498 4.57 -3.81 7.14
C HIS A 498 3.15 -3.63 6.60
N ASN A 499 2.31 -2.92 7.35
CA ASN A 499 0.91 -2.67 7.01
C ASN A 499 0.75 -1.61 5.92
N SER A 500 1.80 -0.85 5.60
CA SER A 500 1.74 0.21 4.60
C SER A 500 1.41 -0.36 3.22
N PRO A 501 0.28 0.02 2.61
CA PRO A 501 -0.12 -0.50 1.32
C PRO A 501 0.88 -0.09 0.22
N LEU A 502 0.94 -0.86 -0.87
CA LEU A 502 1.68 -0.50 -2.08
C LEU A 502 1.15 0.84 -2.60
N CYS A 503 1.83 1.93 -2.23
CA CYS A 503 1.51 3.26 -2.68
C CYS A 503 1.92 3.42 -4.15
N ARG A 504 0.97 3.16 -5.04
CA ARG A 504 0.82 3.99 -6.23
C ARG A 504 -0.08 5.14 -5.76
N LEU A 505 0.26 6.41 -5.99
CA LEU A 505 -0.82 7.42 -6.04
C LEU A 505 -1.83 6.85 -7.02
N GLU A 506 -3.01 6.47 -6.53
CA GLU A 506 -4.13 6.34 -7.44
C GLU A 506 -4.22 7.71 -8.10
N LYS A 507 -3.92 7.79 -9.39
CA LYS A 507 -3.88 9.06 -10.14
C LYS A 507 -5.21 9.82 -10.07
N ASN A 508 -6.26 9.19 -9.54
CA ASN A 508 -7.61 9.71 -9.34
C ASN A 508 -8.06 9.70 -7.85
N GLY A 509 -7.22 9.34 -6.89
CA GLY A 509 -7.56 9.21 -5.49
C GLY A 509 -7.20 10.48 -4.71
N THR A 510 -8.16 11.37 -4.54
CA THR A 510 -8.05 12.51 -3.63
C THR A 510 -7.69 12.02 -2.23
N LEU A 511 -6.65 12.62 -1.64
CA LEU A 511 -6.27 12.44 -0.25
C LEU A 511 -7.38 12.92 0.69
N GLY A 512 -8.17 11.98 1.19
CA GLY A 512 -9.22 12.23 2.16
C GLY A 512 -10.35 11.22 2.03
N THR A 513 -11.05 10.99 3.14
CA THR A 513 -12.24 10.15 3.36
C THR A 513 -13.40 10.28 2.36
N ASP A 514 -13.23 11.01 1.27
CA ASP A 514 -14.23 11.26 0.24
C ASP A 514 -14.37 10.11 -0.76
N VAL A 515 -13.54 9.06 -0.72
CA VAL A 515 -13.62 7.97 -1.69
C VAL A 515 -14.99 7.29 -1.65
N ILE A 516 -15.58 7.05 -0.47
CA ILE A 516 -16.91 6.43 -0.38
C ILE A 516 -17.99 7.38 -0.88
N GLN A 517 -17.96 8.65 -0.47
CA GLN A 517 -18.97 9.63 -0.86
C GLN A 517 -18.87 10.02 -2.35
N MET A 518 -17.66 10.05 -2.90
CA MET A 518 -17.37 10.29 -4.31
C MET A 518 -17.67 9.05 -5.15
N LEU A 519 -17.46 7.83 -4.63
CA LEU A 519 -17.91 6.60 -5.27
C LEU A 519 -19.44 6.50 -5.25
N GLU A 520 -20.12 6.92 -4.17
CA GLU A 520 -21.58 7.00 -4.10
C GLU A 520 -22.14 8.07 -5.04
N GLN A 521 -21.52 9.25 -5.11
CA GLN A 521 -21.86 10.31 -6.07
C GLN A 521 -21.58 9.90 -7.51
N ARG A 522 -20.47 9.20 -7.75
CA ARG A 522 -20.12 8.66 -9.07
C ARG A 522 -21.05 7.51 -9.43
N TRP A 523 -21.43 6.67 -8.48
CA TRP A 523 -22.40 5.58 -8.65
C TRP A 523 -23.79 6.13 -8.96
N THR A 524 -24.25 7.16 -8.25
CA THR A 524 -25.52 7.86 -8.54
C THR A 524 -25.47 8.63 -9.86
N SER A 525 -24.33 9.24 -10.20
CA SER A 525 -24.11 9.87 -11.51
C SER A 525 -24.12 8.85 -12.65
N ILE A 526 -23.47 7.70 -12.47
CA ILE A 526 -23.49 6.58 -13.43
C ILE A 526 -24.89 6.00 -13.55
N LEU A 527 -25.63 5.84 -12.44
CA LEU A 527 -27.03 5.39 -12.47
C LEU A 527 -27.94 6.39 -13.18
N SER A 528 -27.74 7.69 -12.94
CA SER A 528 -28.43 8.79 -13.62
C SER A 528 -28.12 8.80 -15.12
N GLN A 529 -26.85 8.65 -15.50
CA GLN A 529 -26.41 8.56 -16.89
C GLN A 529 -26.92 7.28 -17.56
N LEU A 530 -26.96 6.15 -16.85
CA LEU A 530 -27.54 4.90 -17.34
C LEU A 530 -29.05 5.03 -17.50
N GLN A 531 -29.77 5.70 -16.59
CA GLN A 531 -31.19 5.99 -16.74
C GLN A 531 -31.45 6.96 -17.90
N ALA A 532 -30.63 7.99 -18.06
CA ALA A 532 -30.70 8.91 -19.19
C ALA A 532 -30.43 8.17 -20.51
N LEU A 533 -29.39 7.33 -20.57
CA LEU A 533 -29.09 6.46 -21.72
C LEU A 533 -30.18 5.43 -21.98
N HIS A 534 -30.83 4.89 -20.94
CA HIS A 534 -31.94 3.95 -21.09
C HIS A 534 -33.19 4.67 -21.62
N THR A 535 -33.39 5.92 -21.21
CA THR A 535 -34.47 6.79 -21.70
C THR A 535 -34.19 7.21 -23.15
N GLU A 536 -32.96 7.60 -23.48
CA GLU A 536 -32.49 7.84 -24.85
C GLU A 536 -32.60 6.57 -25.71
N LEU A 537 -32.28 5.38 -25.19
CA LEU A 537 -32.44 4.11 -25.91
C LEU A 537 -33.91 3.77 -26.15
N GLN A 538 -34.80 4.07 -25.21
CA GLN A 538 -36.24 3.91 -25.39
C GLN A 538 -36.78 4.93 -26.42
N GLU A 539 -36.31 6.18 -26.39
CA GLU A 539 -36.64 7.20 -27.39
C GLU A 539 -36.07 6.87 -28.79
N LEU A 540 -34.87 6.26 -28.84
CA LEU A 540 -34.24 5.77 -30.07
C LEU A 540 -34.90 4.50 -30.62
N GLN A 541 -35.42 3.62 -29.75
CA GLN A 541 -36.24 2.47 -30.16
C GLN A 541 -37.61 2.90 -30.71
N ILE A 542 -38.21 3.94 -30.13
CA ILE A 542 -39.47 4.53 -30.62
C ILE A 542 -39.24 5.35 -31.92
N SER A 543 -38.04 5.87 -32.17
CA SER A 543 -37.66 6.54 -33.44
C SER A 543 -36.99 5.63 -34.48
N SER A 544 -36.89 4.32 -34.21
CA SER A 544 -36.27 3.34 -35.12
C SER A 544 -37.00 3.14 -36.46
N ASP A 545 -38.21 3.69 -36.61
CA ASP A 545 -38.93 3.70 -37.89
C ASP A 545 -38.66 4.93 -38.76
N LYS A 546 -37.99 5.99 -38.26
CA LYS A 546 -37.70 7.19 -39.05
C LYS A 546 -36.48 7.96 -38.51
N LEU A 547 -35.26 7.59 -38.91
CA LEU A 547 -34.12 8.52 -39.08
C LEU A 547 -33.01 7.87 -39.97
N PRO A 548 -32.26 8.68 -40.73
CA PRO A 548 -31.48 8.25 -41.88
C PRO A 548 -30.16 7.59 -41.47
N GLY A 549 -29.75 6.56 -42.21
CA GLY A 549 -28.47 5.89 -42.03
C GLY A 549 -27.27 6.85 -42.20
N PRO A 550 -26.10 6.49 -41.64
CA PRO A 550 -24.89 7.30 -41.76
C PRO A 550 -24.56 7.55 -43.23
N SER A 551 -24.48 8.83 -43.55
CA SER A 551 -24.23 9.50 -44.83
C SER A 551 -23.54 8.68 -45.94
N ASP A 552 -24.12 8.78 -47.15
CA ASP A 552 -23.60 8.39 -48.45
C ASP A 552 -22.25 9.05 -48.80
N LYS A 553 -21.12 8.52 -48.32
CA LYS A 553 -19.81 8.88 -48.86
C LYS A 553 -19.04 7.62 -49.28
N ASN A 554 -18.66 7.59 -50.56
CA ASN A 554 -17.67 6.66 -51.08
C ASN A 554 -16.36 6.83 -50.31
N ILE A 555 -15.73 5.72 -49.93
CA ILE A 555 -14.48 5.70 -49.16
C ILE A 555 -13.33 5.62 -50.16
N GLU A 556 -12.44 6.61 -50.17
CA GLU A 556 -11.26 6.64 -51.07
C GLU A 556 -9.96 6.52 -50.27
N PHE A 557 -9.09 5.59 -50.68
CA PHE A 557 -7.76 5.38 -50.15
C PHE A 557 -6.72 5.61 -51.23
N VAL A 558 -5.61 6.28 -50.88
CA VAL A 558 -4.46 6.42 -51.78
C VAL A 558 -3.23 5.85 -51.11
N ILE A 559 -2.66 4.78 -51.70
CA ILE A 559 -1.52 4.04 -51.16
C ILE A 559 -0.34 4.16 -52.12
N LEU A 560 0.80 4.63 -51.60
CA LEU A 560 2.08 4.62 -52.28
C LEU A 560 2.82 3.32 -51.92
N SER A 561 3.29 2.57 -52.91
CA SER A 561 4.01 1.31 -52.66
C SER A 561 5.12 1.06 -53.68
N ASP A 562 6.17 0.36 -53.26
CA ASP A 562 7.29 -0.04 -54.11
C ASP A 562 6.99 -1.39 -54.79
N PRO A 563 7.13 -1.54 -56.12
CA PRO A 563 6.92 -2.81 -56.81
C PRO A 563 7.80 -3.96 -56.31
N ASN A 564 8.95 -3.65 -55.70
CA ASN A 564 9.83 -4.68 -55.11
C ASN A 564 9.34 -5.14 -53.73
N HIS A 565 8.47 -4.37 -53.08
CA HIS A 565 7.86 -4.65 -51.77
C HIS A 565 6.34 -4.41 -51.82
N PRO A 566 5.61 -5.23 -52.61
CA PRO A 566 4.17 -5.05 -52.80
C PRO A 566 3.38 -5.39 -51.53
N PRO A 567 2.28 -4.68 -51.22
CA PRO A 567 1.59 -4.79 -49.96
C PRO A 567 0.54 -5.90 -50.02
N TYR A 568 0.96 -7.17 -50.04
CA TYR A 568 0.06 -8.30 -50.26
C TYR A 568 -1.03 -8.41 -49.19
N SER A 569 -0.79 -8.03 -47.93
CA SER A 569 -1.80 -8.11 -46.87
C SER A 569 -2.96 -7.16 -47.13
N VAL A 570 -2.67 -5.95 -47.63
CA VAL A 570 -3.68 -4.97 -48.03
C VAL A 570 -4.52 -5.52 -49.17
N ILE A 571 -3.89 -6.18 -50.15
CA ILE A 571 -4.60 -6.75 -51.30
C ILE A 571 -5.50 -7.91 -50.86
N ILE A 572 -5.03 -8.78 -49.97
CA ILE A 572 -5.84 -9.87 -49.39
C ILE A 572 -7.04 -9.30 -48.63
N LEU A 573 -6.85 -8.26 -47.81
CA LEU A 573 -7.94 -7.60 -47.11
C LEU A 573 -8.99 -7.00 -48.05
N LEU A 574 -8.54 -6.38 -49.14
CA LEU A 574 -9.44 -5.90 -50.18
C LEU A 574 -10.20 -7.06 -50.84
N LYS A 575 -9.57 -8.21 -51.08
CA LYS A 575 -10.28 -9.40 -51.57
C LYS A 575 -11.33 -9.90 -50.58
N VAL A 576 -11.03 -9.94 -49.29
CA VAL A 576 -12.02 -10.33 -48.25
C VAL A 576 -13.20 -9.34 -48.21
N LEU A 577 -12.93 -8.07 -48.51
CA LEU A 577 -13.93 -7.01 -48.58
C LEU A 577 -14.89 -7.12 -49.79
N THR A 578 -14.50 -7.76 -50.90
CA THR A 578 -15.34 -7.83 -52.11
C THR A 578 -16.65 -8.60 -51.87
N GLY A 579 -16.68 -9.51 -50.90
CA GLY A 579 -17.90 -10.21 -50.50
C GLY A 579 -18.98 -9.32 -49.86
N ARG A 580 -18.65 -8.06 -49.52
CA ARG A 580 -19.56 -7.12 -48.84
C ARG A 580 -19.59 -5.71 -49.41
N TYR A 581 -18.58 -5.32 -50.18
CA TYR A 581 -18.44 -3.98 -50.77
C TYR A 581 -18.12 -4.08 -52.25
N LYS A 582 -18.58 -3.09 -53.03
CA LYS A 582 -18.04 -2.88 -54.37
C LYS A 582 -16.66 -2.23 -54.20
N ILE A 583 -15.62 -2.85 -54.76
CA ILE A 583 -14.25 -2.32 -54.67
C ILE A 583 -13.80 -1.92 -56.07
N GLU A 584 -13.30 -0.70 -56.18
CA GLU A 584 -12.67 -0.17 -57.40
C GLU A 584 -11.20 0.08 -57.11
N ILE A 585 -10.32 -0.59 -57.83
CA ILE A 585 -8.87 -0.42 -57.67
C ILE A 585 -8.32 0.29 -58.90
N LEU A 586 -7.73 1.46 -58.70
CA LEU A 586 -6.98 2.20 -59.72
C LEU A 586 -5.49 1.99 -59.47
N SER A 587 -4.75 1.57 -60.49
CA SER A 587 -3.29 1.43 -60.39
C SER A 587 -2.60 2.44 -61.29
N HIS A 588 -1.69 3.24 -60.71
CA HIS A 588 -0.86 4.20 -61.43
C HIS A 588 0.62 3.88 -61.23
N VAL A 589 1.43 4.09 -62.26
CA VAL A 589 2.89 3.95 -62.18
C VAL A 589 3.51 5.34 -62.20
N HIS A 590 4.26 5.70 -61.17
CA HIS A 590 4.99 6.96 -61.12
C HIS A 590 6.21 6.90 -62.04
N SER A 591 6.64 8.05 -62.58
CA SER A 591 7.78 8.17 -63.52
C SER A 591 9.12 7.64 -63.01
N SER A 592 9.21 7.35 -61.71
CA SER A 592 10.40 6.80 -61.05
C SER A 592 10.52 5.28 -61.11
N ILE A 593 9.56 4.58 -61.76
CA ILE A 593 9.54 3.12 -61.94
C ILE A 593 9.44 2.77 -63.41
N SER A 594 10.27 1.82 -63.86
CA SER A 594 10.34 1.37 -65.25
C SER A 594 9.48 0.13 -65.54
N LEU A 595 9.22 -0.74 -64.56
CA LEU A 595 8.46 -1.98 -64.74
C LEU A 595 7.72 -2.40 -63.45
N VAL A 596 6.46 -2.81 -63.57
CA VAL A 596 5.69 -3.48 -62.51
C VAL A 596 5.56 -4.95 -62.89
N PRO A 597 5.85 -5.91 -61.99
CA PRO A 597 5.72 -7.34 -62.26
C PRO A 597 4.35 -7.73 -62.84
N SER A 598 4.34 -8.58 -63.87
CA SER A 598 3.10 -9.05 -64.53
C SER A 598 2.18 -9.85 -63.62
N GLU A 599 2.74 -10.57 -62.63
CA GLU A 599 1.99 -11.27 -61.56
C GLU A 599 1.09 -10.29 -60.80
N LEU A 600 1.62 -9.12 -60.41
CA LEU A 600 0.85 -8.08 -59.70
C LEU A 600 -0.21 -7.44 -60.60
N GLN A 601 0.06 -7.26 -61.90
CA GLN A 601 -0.93 -6.71 -62.83
C GLN A 601 -2.10 -7.67 -63.07
N SER A 602 -1.83 -8.97 -63.24
CA SER A 602 -2.88 -9.99 -63.35
C SER A 602 -3.72 -10.09 -62.06
N PHE A 603 -3.06 -9.93 -60.91
CA PHE A 603 -3.66 -10.03 -59.59
C PHE A 603 -4.53 -8.82 -59.23
N LEU A 604 -4.15 -7.60 -59.65
CA LEU A 604 -4.97 -6.40 -59.51
C LEU A 604 -6.16 -6.39 -60.47
N ASN A 605 -5.99 -6.89 -61.70
CA ASN A 605 -7.08 -6.97 -62.68
C ASN A 605 -8.14 -8.03 -62.33
N GLY A 606 -7.77 -9.08 -61.59
CA GLY A 606 -8.70 -10.13 -61.13
C GLY A 606 -9.67 -9.70 -60.01
N LEU A 607 -9.45 -8.55 -59.37
CA LEU A 607 -10.32 -7.99 -58.32
C LEU A 607 -11.48 -7.14 -58.88
N LEU A 608 -11.52 -6.94 -60.20
CA LEU A 608 -12.56 -6.18 -60.88
C LEU A 608 -13.78 -7.07 -61.13
N ASN A 609 -14.89 -6.70 -60.48
CA ASN A 609 -16.28 -7.11 -60.76
C ASN A 609 -16.77 -8.42 -60.11
N SER A 610 -17.13 -8.34 -58.83
CA SER A 610 -18.27 -9.10 -58.29
C SER A 610 -19.26 -8.14 -57.62
N SER A 611 -20.41 -7.94 -58.25
CA SER A 611 -21.40 -6.93 -57.88
C SER A 611 -22.49 -7.49 -56.97
N SER A 612 -22.53 -7.06 -55.70
CA SER A 612 -23.75 -7.16 -54.88
C SER A 612 -23.82 -6.18 -53.70
N GLY A 613 -22.90 -5.22 -53.57
CA GLY A 613 -22.92 -4.22 -52.50
C GLY A 613 -23.39 -2.83 -52.97
N SER A 614 -24.23 -2.15 -52.17
CA SER A 614 -24.72 -0.79 -52.43
C SER A 614 -23.69 0.33 -52.20
N ARG A 615 -22.48 0.00 -51.69
CA ARG A 615 -21.43 0.97 -51.30
C ARG A 615 -20.09 0.69 -51.98
N CYS A 616 -19.40 1.73 -52.46
CA CYS A 616 -18.13 1.66 -53.19
C CYS A 616 -16.92 2.07 -52.32
N ILE A 617 -15.87 1.24 -52.30
CA ILE A 617 -14.54 1.56 -51.78
C ILE A 617 -13.60 1.73 -52.98
N LYS A 618 -13.00 2.91 -53.10
CA LYS A 618 -12.04 3.23 -54.16
C LYS A 618 -10.62 3.22 -53.60
N VAL A 619 -9.74 2.41 -54.17
CA VAL A 619 -8.34 2.30 -53.76
C VAL A 619 -7.45 2.68 -54.92
N THR A 620 -6.69 3.77 -54.76
CA THR A 620 -5.69 4.22 -55.72
C THR A 620 -4.32 3.75 -55.26
N LEU A 621 -3.77 2.74 -55.93
CA LEU A 621 -2.41 2.22 -55.70
C LEU A 621 -1.44 2.91 -56.66
N ILE A 622 -0.56 3.76 -56.12
CA ILE A 622 0.48 4.45 -56.88
C ILE A 622 1.80 3.73 -56.63
N TRP A 623 2.32 3.09 -57.65
CA TRP A 623 3.65 2.49 -57.62
C TRP A 623 4.69 3.62 -57.62
N LYS A 624 5.50 3.71 -56.55
CA LYS A 624 6.58 4.69 -56.35
C LYS A 624 7.69 4.06 -55.51
N LYS A 625 8.96 4.44 -55.73
CA LYS A 625 10.11 3.98 -54.94
C LYS A 625 10.06 4.54 -53.51
N VAL A 626 9.30 3.89 -52.62
CA VAL A 626 9.11 4.26 -51.20
C VAL A 626 9.82 3.30 -50.23
N GLY A 627 10.43 2.22 -50.72
CA GLY A 627 11.11 1.22 -49.89
C GLY A 627 10.17 0.14 -49.37
N LYS A 628 10.54 -0.50 -48.26
CA LYS A 628 9.79 -1.62 -47.65
C LYS A 628 8.45 -1.21 -47.03
N ASP A 629 8.33 0.07 -46.63
CA ASP A 629 7.12 0.57 -45.97
C ASP A 629 6.21 1.32 -46.95
N PRO A 630 5.04 0.76 -47.31
CA PRO A 630 4.03 1.50 -48.06
C PRO A 630 3.44 2.66 -47.24
N LEU A 631 2.96 3.69 -47.92
CA LEU A 631 2.40 4.90 -47.30
C LEU A 631 0.94 5.08 -47.72
N LEU A 632 0.01 5.09 -46.76
CA LEU A 632 -1.37 5.53 -46.98
C LEU A 632 -1.44 7.03 -46.74
N ILE A 633 -1.61 7.81 -47.81
CA ILE A 633 -1.53 9.28 -47.78
C ILE A 633 -2.90 9.97 -47.71
N GLN A 634 -3.98 9.27 -48.06
CA GLN A 634 -5.34 9.79 -47.98
C GLN A 634 -6.23 8.80 -47.24
N CYS A 635 -6.80 9.26 -46.12
CA CYS A 635 -7.56 8.47 -45.17
C CYS A 635 -8.87 9.21 -44.82
N PRO A 636 -10.04 8.56 -44.84
CA PRO A 636 -11.33 9.23 -44.62
C PRO A 636 -11.52 9.80 -43.21
N MET A 637 -10.80 9.27 -42.22
CA MET A 637 -11.00 9.58 -40.80
C MET A 637 -9.82 10.36 -40.18
N ASN A 638 -8.74 10.62 -40.92
CA ASN A 638 -7.53 11.25 -40.37
C ASN A 638 -6.73 11.98 -41.47
N ASN A 639 -6.25 13.20 -41.19
CA ASN A 639 -5.40 13.97 -42.12
C ASN A 639 -3.92 13.52 -42.11
N GLY A 640 -3.57 12.46 -41.38
CA GLY A 640 -2.21 11.94 -41.26
C GLY A 640 -1.86 10.84 -42.26
N THR A 641 -0.57 10.69 -42.57
CA THR A 641 -0.03 9.57 -43.36
C THR A 641 0.22 8.35 -42.47
N ILE A 642 -0.24 7.16 -42.89
CA ILE A 642 0.05 5.89 -42.19
C ILE A 642 1.17 5.15 -42.95
N ALA A 643 2.26 4.84 -42.26
CA ALA A 643 3.40 4.14 -42.83
C ALA A 643 3.47 2.67 -42.38
N GLY A 644 3.84 1.80 -43.32
CA GLY A 644 4.08 0.37 -43.09
C GLY A 644 2.85 -0.51 -43.34
N GLU A 645 3.07 -1.65 -43.99
CA GLU A 645 2.02 -2.57 -44.42
C GLU A 645 1.17 -3.09 -43.25
N VAL A 646 1.81 -3.40 -42.12
CA VAL A 646 1.16 -3.86 -40.89
C VAL A 646 0.21 -2.80 -40.33
N ASN A 647 0.63 -1.53 -40.30
CA ASN A 647 -0.17 -0.43 -39.77
C ASN A 647 -1.35 -0.09 -40.68
N ILE A 648 -1.14 -0.11 -42.00
CA ILE A 648 -2.22 0.06 -42.98
C ILE A 648 -3.24 -1.08 -42.83
N SER A 649 -2.77 -2.31 -42.67
CA SER A 649 -3.63 -3.49 -42.50
C SER A 649 -4.42 -3.46 -41.19
N ARG A 650 -3.79 -3.02 -40.10
CA ARG A 650 -4.43 -2.78 -38.79
C ARG A 650 -5.52 -1.71 -38.91
N TYR A 651 -5.23 -0.61 -39.59
CA TYR A 651 -6.19 0.47 -39.84
C TYR A 651 -7.40 -0.01 -40.66
N LEU A 652 -7.16 -0.72 -41.76
CA LEU A 652 -8.22 -1.29 -42.58
C LEU A 652 -9.08 -2.27 -41.78
N ASN A 653 -8.49 -3.13 -40.96
CA ASN A 653 -9.23 -4.09 -40.14
C ASN A 653 -10.19 -3.41 -39.14
N ARG A 654 -9.76 -2.31 -38.50
CA ARG A 654 -10.64 -1.52 -37.62
C ARG A 654 -11.86 -0.96 -38.35
N LEU A 655 -11.70 -0.54 -39.61
CA LEU A 655 -12.84 -0.11 -40.43
C LEU A 655 -13.79 -1.26 -40.77
N LEU A 656 -13.29 -2.49 -40.91
CA LEU A 656 -14.12 -3.69 -41.11
C LEU A 656 -14.96 -4.01 -39.88
N GLU A 657 -14.37 -3.79 -38.71
CA GLU A 657 -14.93 -4.22 -37.43
C GLU A 657 -16.09 -3.35 -36.95
N GLN A 658 -16.13 -2.07 -37.32
CA GLN A 658 -17.19 -1.11 -36.94
C GLN A 658 -18.58 -1.41 -37.58
N ARG A 659 -18.80 -2.60 -38.13
CA ARG A 659 -20.00 -2.98 -38.91
C ARG A 659 -20.59 -4.30 -38.39
N PRO A 660 -21.91 -4.51 -38.53
CA PRO A 660 -22.55 -5.73 -38.06
C PRO A 660 -21.95 -6.99 -38.74
N ASN A 661 -21.59 -7.99 -37.91
CA ASN A 661 -20.95 -9.27 -38.27
C ASN A 661 -19.54 -9.16 -38.89
N PRO A 662 -18.50 -8.69 -38.19
CA PRO A 662 -17.16 -8.53 -38.75
C PRO A 662 -16.56 -9.86 -39.28
N VAL A 663 -15.90 -9.81 -40.46
CA VAL A 663 -15.24 -11.00 -41.05
C VAL A 663 -13.98 -11.38 -40.27
N LEU A 664 -13.22 -10.37 -39.85
CA LEU A 664 -12.02 -10.50 -39.02
C LEU A 664 -12.29 -9.75 -37.72
N VAL A 665 -12.40 -10.49 -36.63
CA VAL A 665 -12.64 -9.94 -35.29
C VAL A 665 -11.31 -9.49 -34.69
N TYR A 666 -11.29 -8.34 -34.04
CA TYR A 666 -10.12 -7.74 -33.40
C TYR A 666 -10.50 -7.09 -32.06
N GLU A 667 -10.87 -5.81 -32.00
CA GLU A 667 -11.21 -5.10 -30.75
C GLU A 667 -12.54 -5.56 -30.14
N SER A 668 -13.51 -5.97 -30.97
CA SER A 668 -14.84 -6.42 -30.53
C SER A 668 -14.84 -7.76 -29.77
N LYS A 669 -13.74 -8.53 -29.84
CA LYS A 669 -13.56 -9.78 -29.06
C LYS A 669 -13.05 -9.54 -27.65
N GLY A 670 -12.74 -8.28 -27.30
CA GLY A 670 -12.24 -7.88 -25.98
C GLY A 670 -10.74 -7.58 -25.96
N GLU A 671 -10.34 -6.80 -24.94
CA GLU A 671 -9.00 -6.21 -24.80
C GLU A 671 -7.87 -7.26 -24.80
N PHE A 672 -8.09 -8.40 -24.14
CA PHE A 672 -7.10 -9.48 -24.08
C PHE A 672 -6.80 -10.11 -25.45
N TYR A 673 -7.82 -10.24 -26.30
CA TYR A 673 -7.64 -10.78 -27.65
C TYR A 673 -6.95 -9.75 -28.55
N ALA A 674 -7.37 -8.49 -28.50
CA ALA A 674 -6.74 -7.40 -29.25
C ALA A 674 -5.25 -7.25 -28.90
N GLY A 675 -4.90 -7.32 -27.61
CA GLY A 675 -3.52 -7.26 -27.15
C GLY A 675 -2.63 -8.39 -27.68
N GLN A 676 -3.17 -9.61 -27.79
CA GLN A 676 -2.44 -10.73 -28.40
C GLN A 676 -2.22 -10.54 -29.90
N VAL A 677 -3.24 -10.04 -30.62
CA VAL A 677 -3.12 -9.69 -32.04
C VAL A 677 -2.04 -8.63 -32.25
N ASP A 678 -2.02 -7.57 -31.43
CA ASP A 678 -1.04 -6.50 -31.56
C ASP A 678 0.39 -6.95 -31.25
N MET A 679 0.56 -7.80 -30.23
CA MET A 679 1.86 -8.40 -29.94
C MET A 679 2.42 -9.14 -31.15
N TRP A 680 1.59 -9.91 -31.85
CA TRP A 680 2.00 -10.61 -33.07
C TRP A 680 2.27 -9.65 -34.23
N LEU A 681 1.40 -8.68 -34.49
CA LEU A 681 1.59 -7.67 -35.55
C LEU A 681 2.91 -6.91 -35.37
N ASP A 682 3.23 -6.49 -34.15
CA ASP A 682 4.46 -5.77 -33.84
C ASP A 682 5.70 -6.67 -33.97
N SER A 683 5.58 -7.95 -33.58
CA SER A 683 6.64 -8.94 -33.75
C SER A 683 6.91 -9.24 -35.23
N ILE A 684 5.88 -9.34 -36.06
CA ILE A 684 5.99 -9.52 -37.51
C ILE A 684 6.67 -8.29 -38.13
N TYR A 685 6.21 -7.09 -37.78
CA TYR A 685 6.76 -5.85 -38.32
C TYR A 685 8.25 -5.69 -38.01
N LYS A 686 8.64 -5.86 -36.73
CA LYS A 686 10.02 -5.67 -36.28
C LYS A 686 10.96 -6.80 -36.70
N SER A 687 10.51 -8.04 -36.53
CA SER A 687 11.40 -9.21 -36.60
C SER A 687 11.28 -10.00 -37.89
N VAL A 688 10.26 -9.79 -38.74
CA VAL A 688 10.09 -10.53 -40.01
C VAL A 688 10.17 -9.60 -41.20
N THR A 689 9.50 -8.44 -41.17
CA THR A 689 9.54 -7.47 -42.27
C THR A 689 10.85 -6.67 -42.26
N HIS A 690 11.24 -6.16 -41.08
CA HIS A 690 12.43 -5.33 -40.87
C HIS A 690 13.59 -6.04 -40.17
N GLY A 691 13.43 -7.33 -39.85
CA GLY A 691 14.41 -8.10 -39.09
C GLY A 691 15.74 -8.25 -39.82
N SER A 692 16.83 -8.32 -39.05
CA SER A 692 18.11 -8.82 -39.54
C SER A 692 18.09 -10.37 -39.60
N LYS A 693 19.10 -10.97 -40.23
CA LYS A 693 19.23 -12.44 -40.25
C LYS A 693 19.23 -13.06 -38.84
N ASP A 694 19.83 -12.40 -37.87
CA ASP A 694 19.88 -12.87 -36.48
C ASP A 694 18.49 -12.79 -35.82
N MET A 695 17.76 -11.69 -36.02
CA MET A 695 16.38 -11.55 -35.53
C MET A 695 15.43 -12.59 -36.14
N HIS A 696 15.67 -12.98 -37.39
CA HIS A 696 14.93 -14.05 -38.04
C HIS A 696 15.18 -15.39 -37.35
N LEU A 697 16.43 -15.69 -36.96
CA LEU A 697 16.78 -16.93 -36.25
C LEU A 697 16.17 -17.00 -34.85
N ASP A 698 15.95 -15.86 -34.20
CA ASP A 698 15.35 -15.79 -32.86
C ASP A 698 13.81 -15.97 -32.88
N ILE A 699 13.12 -15.30 -33.81
CA ILE A 699 11.64 -15.27 -33.82
C ILE A 699 11.05 -16.54 -34.48
N MET A 700 11.70 -17.09 -35.51
CA MET A 700 11.15 -18.18 -36.32
C MET A 700 10.93 -19.50 -35.55
N PRO A 701 11.81 -19.93 -34.62
CA PRO A 701 11.54 -21.08 -33.76
C PRO A 701 10.29 -20.89 -32.90
N SER A 702 10.08 -19.68 -32.36
CA SER A 702 8.92 -19.36 -31.52
C SER A 702 7.61 -19.41 -32.32
N ILE A 703 7.60 -18.81 -33.51
CA ILE A 703 6.43 -18.88 -34.42
C ILE A 703 6.18 -20.32 -34.85
N SER A 704 7.23 -21.07 -35.20
CA SER A 704 7.10 -22.47 -35.58
C SER A 704 6.53 -23.33 -34.44
N ALA A 705 6.92 -23.08 -33.19
CA ALA A 705 6.40 -23.81 -32.03
C ALA A 705 4.91 -23.54 -31.80
N VAL A 706 4.45 -22.32 -32.09
CA VAL A 706 3.03 -21.95 -32.04
C VAL A 706 2.25 -22.68 -33.14
N LEU A 707 2.73 -22.63 -34.38
CA LEU A 707 2.06 -23.28 -35.53
C LEU A 707 2.10 -24.82 -35.49
N VAL A 708 2.91 -25.42 -34.60
CA VAL A 708 2.87 -26.86 -34.30
C VAL A 708 1.69 -27.21 -33.40
N LYS A 709 1.32 -26.33 -32.47
CA LYS A 709 0.26 -26.57 -31.47
C LYS A 709 -1.11 -26.13 -31.95
N GLN A 710 -1.19 -25.19 -32.88
CA GLN A 710 -2.43 -24.59 -33.37
C GLN A 710 -2.33 -24.21 -34.85
N ASP A 711 -3.48 -24.12 -35.51
CA ASP A 711 -3.58 -23.89 -36.96
C ASP A 711 -3.24 -22.46 -37.42
N TRP A 712 -3.20 -21.50 -36.49
CA TRP A 712 -3.12 -20.06 -36.73
C TRP A 712 -2.25 -19.41 -35.63
N LEU A 713 -1.77 -18.18 -35.82
CA LEU A 713 -0.97 -17.48 -34.80
C LEU A 713 -1.76 -17.23 -33.51
N ILE A 714 -3.08 -17.15 -33.63
CA ILE A 714 -4.06 -17.05 -32.55
C ILE A 714 -5.17 -18.06 -32.85
N HIS A 715 -5.90 -18.58 -31.87
CA HIS A 715 -6.93 -19.63 -32.01
C HIS A 715 -7.92 -19.50 -33.20
N SER A 716 -8.07 -18.33 -33.82
CA SER A 716 -8.85 -18.09 -35.04
C SER A 716 -8.07 -17.23 -36.04
N VAL A 717 -8.40 -17.33 -37.34
CA VAL A 717 -7.84 -16.46 -38.40
C VAL A 717 -7.92 -15.00 -37.98
N SER A 718 -6.78 -14.33 -37.99
CA SER A 718 -6.64 -12.95 -37.54
C SER A 718 -5.90 -12.10 -38.58
N ILE A 719 -5.92 -10.79 -38.38
CA ILE A 719 -5.13 -9.87 -39.19
C ILE A 719 -3.62 -10.14 -39.11
N ALA A 720 -3.15 -10.71 -37.99
CA ALA A 720 -1.75 -11.08 -37.83
C ALA A 720 -1.33 -12.20 -38.79
N ASP A 721 -2.22 -13.17 -39.07
CA ASP A 721 -1.94 -14.26 -40.01
C ASP A 721 -1.77 -13.75 -41.45
N ILE A 722 -2.61 -12.79 -41.86
CA ILE A 722 -2.54 -12.15 -43.18
C ILE A 722 -1.23 -11.35 -43.33
N CYS A 723 -0.89 -10.53 -42.32
CA CYS A 723 0.35 -9.77 -42.30
C CYS A 723 1.58 -10.69 -42.30
N PHE A 724 1.56 -11.76 -41.50
CA PHE A 724 2.67 -12.70 -41.43
C PHE A 724 2.93 -13.39 -42.76
N TRP A 725 1.87 -13.83 -43.44
CA TRP A 725 2.01 -14.43 -44.76
C TRP A 725 2.58 -13.46 -45.79
N SER A 726 2.13 -12.20 -45.79
CA SER A 726 2.71 -11.17 -46.68
C SER A 726 4.20 -10.99 -46.44
N SER A 727 4.62 -10.89 -45.16
CA SER A 727 6.03 -10.76 -44.79
C SER A 727 6.86 -11.98 -45.22
N LEU A 728 6.31 -13.19 -45.16
CA LEU A 728 6.97 -14.42 -45.65
C LEU A 728 7.07 -14.44 -47.18
N LYS A 729 6.02 -14.02 -47.91
CA LYS A 729 6.04 -13.93 -49.38
C LYS A 729 7.10 -12.94 -49.86
N GLN A 730 7.29 -11.84 -49.13
CA GLN A 730 8.35 -10.86 -49.39
C GLN A 730 9.75 -11.31 -48.97
N ASN A 731 9.85 -12.34 -48.11
CA ASN A 731 11.11 -12.96 -47.69
C ASN A 731 11.10 -14.48 -47.96
N PRO A 732 11.22 -14.92 -49.23
CA PRO A 732 11.04 -16.33 -49.60
C PRO A 732 12.00 -17.31 -48.90
N CYS A 733 13.16 -16.82 -48.44
CA CYS A 733 14.13 -17.61 -47.69
C CYS A 733 13.57 -18.15 -46.35
N LEU A 734 12.59 -17.46 -45.75
CA LEU A 734 12.00 -17.86 -44.47
C LEU A 734 10.93 -18.95 -44.61
N ILE A 735 10.31 -19.08 -45.80
CA ILE A 735 9.23 -20.06 -46.04
C ILE A 735 9.72 -21.50 -45.80
N ASN A 736 10.97 -21.78 -46.19
CA ASN A 736 11.57 -23.11 -46.08
C ASN A 736 12.26 -23.36 -44.72
N PHE A 737 12.04 -22.52 -43.71
CA PHE A 737 12.66 -22.68 -42.39
C PHE A 737 12.26 -24.00 -41.71
N ASN A 738 10.98 -24.41 -41.84
CA ASN A 738 10.48 -25.71 -41.35
C ASN A 738 9.33 -26.21 -42.25
N SER A 739 9.22 -27.53 -42.41
CA SER A 739 8.11 -28.21 -43.08
C SER A 739 6.71 -27.77 -42.61
N ASN A 740 6.50 -27.50 -41.33
CA ASN A 740 5.19 -27.07 -40.81
C ASN A 740 4.86 -25.62 -41.22
N LEU A 741 5.86 -24.74 -41.24
CA LEU A 741 5.70 -23.36 -41.71
C LEU A 741 5.37 -23.34 -43.21
N LYS A 742 6.03 -24.20 -44.00
CA LYS A 742 5.74 -24.36 -45.42
C LYS A 742 4.30 -24.84 -45.66
N LYS A 743 3.85 -25.87 -44.94
CA LYS A 743 2.46 -26.34 -44.99
C LYS A 743 1.47 -25.26 -44.59
N TRP A 744 1.77 -24.51 -43.52
CA TRP A 744 0.94 -23.38 -43.08
C TRP A 744 0.86 -22.31 -44.18
N PHE A 745 1.99 -21.92 -44.77
CA PHE A 745 2.07 -20.93 -45.85
C PHE A 745 1.28 -21.36 -47.10
N GLU A 746 1.36 -22.64 -47.48
CA GLU A 746 0.60 -23.21 -48.61
C GLU A 746 -0.91 -23.27 -48.30
N LYS A 747 -1.31 -23.69 -47.09
CA LYS A 747 -2.71 -23.69 -46.61
C LYS A 747 -3.32 -22.29 -46.66
N CYS A 748 -2.56 -21.33 -46.16
CA CYS A 748 -2.83 -19.91 -46.16
C CYS A 748 -2.98 -19.36 -47.58
N GLN A 749 -2.01 -19.64 -48.46
CA GLN A 749 -2.07 -19.25 -49.87
C GLN A 749 -3.29 -19.86 -50.58
N HIS A 750 -3.67 -21.10 -50.29
CA HIS A 750 -4.92 -21.66 -50.80
C HIS A 750 -6.12 -20.85 -50.30
N ILE A 751 -6.30 -20.68 -48.99
CA ILE A 751 -7.46 -20.01 -48.38
C ILE A 751 -7.70 -18.57 -48.90
N TRP A 752 -6.65 -17.78 -49.15
CA TRP A 752 -6.86 -16.41 -49.63
C TRP A 752 -6.93 -16.28 -51.15
N PHE A 753 -6.38 -17.24 -51.91
CA PHE A 753 -6.27 -17.12 -53.36
C PHE A 753 -7.23 -18.02 -54.14
N THR A 754 -7.67 -19.15 -53.59
CA THR A 754 -8.78 -19.98 -54.10
C THR A 754 -10.04 -19.74 -53.29
#